data_AF-A0A9P4JJE0-F1
#
_entry.id   AF-A0A9P4JJE0-F1
#
_cell.length_a   1.000
_cell.length_b   1.000
_cell.length_c   1.000
_cell.angle_alpha   90.00
_cell.angle_beta   90.00
_cell.angle_gamma   90.00
#
_symmetry.space_group_name_H-M   'P 1'
#
loop_
_entity.id
_entity.type
_entity.pdbx_description
1 polymer ?
#
loop_
_entity_poly.entity_id
_entity_poly.type
_entity_poly.pdbx_seq_one_letter_code
_entity_poly.pdbx_strand_id
1 'polypeptide(L)'
;MMALQSRRSGSVQSVSGANNTLAFARDIESPVNLSSNPQEDPLRPLRTMADRVGKEVERFAERLDEWHGLNLSNDNAKTRYQTTLRMVAEFKDVADSTVEELQRQSDAEHRGELAKSTRRRIQNMADVPRPSIESGAGPVQSMTASEPKSSAVRELRAWQAESATWDLLRIIIEHYHPEPGTDVEDQNKESLKKTGEEYRHTQNTDIWNRFILKDDHAKEKTLILRWLEQTAEKSESDIPSITEELEKESGKDTNTWAAGWLDTRSKIKQEKRLRGSAGPLGMDSRPIASSDRTETLVCQLDPDAAPRQGRTLEKADEYYERALWMVCYEMVRRGKSWEEISEWCKGKNESWRAISLCAGYDTQPAGVPNLSGPSVGYLFRRVSYFNAKAARYHYERALYGLMSGDVRSVESVCRTWDDHLYARYNALLLSRFDSYLAENYPDQVPATLARKFVFQDIVASVGPWEESAPRTIDSLKEHKPTAAQAHSPLKLIQGSLIGRNIEELLVNVGAAIFEMTRKDSRHVNLIVDPNGIRKDSIKLDPPVDKCCRALASDPHALRIAVHIIIILRQGLRLDAIKDSSGSLAMDNVIAAYIEMLRLSRRIDMIPLYAAQFSTEARQHHCLGRILPDIKNSDDQKDFLRLMEECGLDPVDAVSENYQCVLKASGLLDGIMRPVDRYVMLEPTKESDWLWPGKRIKKNFFDFSTNVKEDAVLDCMEWYRHLQRFRGPTFLALTDAVKHLLLHGRLGAALKLTRSMSVEVMSLQKTKDYCGYSFDFTIPGTEEQDREALAEEQAKVNRDKRITISEEQHMQEVQHFRQISQSYHDLEKLCTLIELFSKWRAEEDKLIQMKATNAKPSTKNVRELFEAIDMLTESLLSGLLQVSSDGGIPFNEIDSVQAEDPAHAAVMAREHLEFSTLIHAYIPEIVLAYISVAQACSFFATRETAVKAMEMANTIAEENRKWLRTVFKRDGRMKELVEMLARASLGMVRLSEIEPGKAAGVKRRGSKGETVRIWDVNVRN
;
A
#
# COMPACT_ATOMS: atom_id res chain seq x y z
N MET A 1 5.57 4.58 19.76
CA MET A 1 4.71 4.46 20.97
C MET A 1 3.77 5.66 21.19
N MET A 2 4.23 6.91 21.10
CA MET A 2 3.37 8.09 21.40
C MET A 2 2.38 8.50 20.28
N ALA A 3 2.60 8.19 19.00
CA ALA A 3 1.78 8.71 17.90
C ALA A 3 0.38 8.04 17.80
N LEU A 4 0.30 6.71 17.77
CA LEU A 4 -0.98 5.98 17.64
C LEU A 4 -1.73 5.81 18.97
N GLN A 5 -1.04 5.69 20.10
CA GLN A 5 -1.70 5.58 21.42
C GLN A 5 -2.37 6.89 21.88
N SER A 6 -1.84 8.06 21.46
CA SER A 6 -2.40 9.36 21.84
C SER A 6 -3.84 9.59 21.32
N ARG A 7 -4.21 8.98 20.18
CA ARG A 7 -5.58 9.09 19.63
C ARG A 7 -6.61 8.16 20.31
N ARG A 8 -6.20 7.14 21.09
CA ARG A 8 -7.13 6.21 21.78
C ARG A 8 -7.78 6.78 23.04
N SER A 9 -7.23 7.83 23.66
CA SER A 9 -7.80 8.42 24.89
C SER A 9 -8.91 9.45 24.63
N GLY A 10 -9.16 9.86 23.38
CA GLY A 10 -10.13 10.89 23.03
C GLY A 10 -11.44 10.43 22.36
N SER A 11 -11.53 9.18 21.87
CA SER A 11 -12.67 8.74 21.02
C SER A 11 -13.56 7.64 21.62
N VAL A 12 -13.40 7.30 22.89
CA VAL A 12 -14.30 6.35 23.58
C VAL A 12 -15.20 7.10 24.56
N GLN A 13 -16.19 7.82 24.01
CA GLN A 13 -17.47 7.98 24.70
C GLN A 13 -18.56 7.39 23.83
N SER A 14 -19.08 6.27 24.32
CA SER A 14 -20.28 5.59 23.86
C SER A 14 -21.46 6.55 23.77
N VAL A 15 -21.99 6.75 22.55
CA VAL A 15 -23.39 7.12 22.39
C VAL A 15 -24.08 5.96 21.69
N SER A 16 -24.73 5.14 22.50
CA SER A 16 -25.75 4.20 22.07
C SER A 16 -26.92 4.98 21.47
N GLY A 17 -27.12 4.86 20.16
CA GLY A 17 -28.25 5.44 19.46
C GLY A 17 -28.48 4.72 18.14
N ALA A 18 -29.33 3.70 18.16
CA ALA A 18 -29.86 3.08 16.96
C ALA A 18 -30.66 4.11 16.13
N ASN A 19 -30.64 3.94 14.81
CA ASN A 19 -31.45 4.61 13.78
C ASN A 19 -31.03 6.05 13.40
N ASN A 20 -30.13 6.16 12.41
CA ASN A 20 -30.27 7.01 11.21
C ASN A 20 -28.97 7.01 10.38
N THR A 21 -28.71 5.92 9.66
CA THR A 21 -27.62 5.80 8.66
C THR A 21 -28.17 5.89 7.23
N LEU A 22 -29.03 6.86 6.97
CA LEU A 22 -29.56 7.15 5.63
C LEU A 22 -29.70 8.66 5.47
N ALA A 23 -28.57 9.35 5.28
CA ALA A 23 -28.43 10.63 4.58
C ALA A 23 -27.12 11.29 5.01
N PHE A 24 -25.99 10.92 4.40
CA PHE A 24 -24.84 11.79 4.12
C PHE A 24 -23.85 11.02 3.23
N ALA A 25 -24.38 10.34 2.20
CA ALA A 25 -23.60 9.91 1.04
C ALA A 25 -23.50 11.13 0.10
N ARG A 26 -22.63 12.08 0.43
CA ARG A 26 -22.05 12.97 -0.58
C ARG A 26 -20.69 12.40 -0.90
N ASP A 27 -20.56 11.91 -2.13
CA ASP A 27 -19.30 11.55 -2.75
C ASP A 27 -18.28 12.67 -2.48
N ILE A 28 -17.19 12.35 -1.78
CA ILE A 28 -16.00 13.19 -1.86
C ILE A 28 -15.38 12.83 -3.19
N GLU A 29 -15.90 13.43 -4.27
CA GLU A 29 -15.10 13.64 -5.46
C GLU A 29 -13.93 14.52 -5.01
N SER A 30 -12.75 13.91 -4.88
CA SER A 30 -11.49 14.66 -5.02
C SER A 30 -11.64 15.53 -6.28
N PRO A 31 -11.22 16.80 -6.29
CA PRO A 31 -11.40 17.70 -7.44
C PRO A 31 -10.74 17.20 -8.74
N VAL A 32 -10.03 16.06 -8.69
CA VAL A 32 -9.42 15.38 -9.83
C VAL A 32 -10.15 14.10 -10.27
N ASN A 33 -11.21 13.66 -9.56
CA ASN A 33 -12.05 12.51 -9.91
C ASN A 33 -13.25 12.94 -10.77
N LEU A 34 -13.00 13.44 -11.98
CA LEU A 34 -14.05 13.68 -12.97
C LEU A 34 -14.46 12.36 -13.63
N SER A 35 -15.67 11.91 -13.27
CA SER A 35 -16.61 11.11 -14.08
C SER A 35 -16.08 9.89 -14.84
N SER A 36 -16.39 8.68 -14.37
CA SER A 36 -16.63 7.54 -15.26
C SER A 36 -17.60 6.51 -14.65
N ASN A 37 -18.18 5.72 -15.55
CA ASN A 37 -19.29 4.78 -15.34
C ASN A 37 -18.93 3.72 -14.26
N PRO A 38 -19.74 3.52 -13.20
CA PRO A 38 -19.38 2.64 -12.07
C PRO A 38 -19.23 1.15 -12.40
N GLN A 39 -19.57 0.73 -13.63
CA GLN A 39 -19.41 -0.65 -14.08
C GLN A 39 -18.01 -0.98 -14.62
N GLU A 40 -17.18 0.01 -14.97
CA GLU A 40 -15.83 -0.19 -15.52
C GLU A 40 -14.69 0.28 -14.59
N ASP A 41 -14.98 0.60 -13.33
CA ASP A 41 -13.97 1.06 -12.36
C ASP A 41 -13.04 -0.10 -11.93
N PRO A 42 -11.73 -0.09 -12.31
CA PRO A 42 -10.79 -1.14 -11.94
C PRO A 42 -10.52 -1.20 -10.43
N LEU A 43 -10.84 -0.12 -9.70
CA LEU A 43 -10.68 -0.02 -8.24
C LEU A 43 -11.92 -0.52 -7.46
N ARG A 44 -12.99 -0.95 -8.15
CA ARG A 44 -14.20 -1.46 -7.50
C ARG A 44 -13.94 -2.61 -6.52
N PRO A 45 -13.07 -3.60 -6.81
CA PRO A 45 -12.69 -4.61 -5.82
C PRO A 45 -12.13 -3.96 -4.55
N LEU A 46 -11.19 -3.01 -4.69
CA LEU A 46 -10.55 -2.32 -3.55
C LEU A 46 -11.54 -1.50 -2.73
N ARG A 47 -12.55 -0.90 -3.36
CA ARG A 47 -13.65 -0.22 -2.63
C ARG A 47 -14.49 -1.20 -1.82
N THR A 48 -14.88 -2.33 -2.42
CA THR A 48 -15.61 -3.38 -1.69
C THR A 48 -14.78 -4.03 -0.58
N MET A 49 -13.46 -3.97 -0.67
CA MET A 49 -12.52 -4.40 0.39
C MET A 49 -12.46 -3.38 1.54
N ALA A 50 -12.34 -2.10 1.22
CA ALA A 50 -12.26 -1.01 2.19
C ALA A 50 -13.44 -1.00 3.19
N ASP A 51 -14.64 -1.37 2.72
CA ASP A 51 -15.84 -1.46 3.57
C ASP A 51 -15.81 -2.63 4.58
N ARG A 52 -14.94 -3.63 4.38
CA ARG A 52 -14.88 -4.86 5.17
C ARG A 52 -13.77 -4.88 6.21
N VAL A 53 -12.69 -4.12 6.00
CA VAL A 53 -11.45 -4.23 6.78
C VAL A 53 -11.21 -2.95 7.57
N GLY A 54 -11.57 -2.95 8.85
CA GLY A 54 -11.43 -1.78 9.73
C GLY A 54 -10.36 -1.95 10.80
N LYS A 55 -10.73 -2.59 11.91
CA LYS A 55 -9.87 -2.71 13.11
C LYS A 55 -8.64 -3.58 12.92
N GLU A 56 -8.70 -4.51 11.96
CA GLU A 56 -7.67 -5.52 11.77
C GLU A 56 -6.42 -4.91 11.14
N VAL A 57 -6.58 -4.08 10.11
CA VAL A 57 -5.47 -3.33 9.48
C VAL A 57 -4.74 -2.47 10.50
N GLU A 58 -5.46 -1.85 11.43
CA GLU A 58 -4.85 -1.05 12.49
C GLU A 58 -3.95 -1.87 13.40
N ARG A 59 -4.37 -3.09 13.78
CA ARG A 59 -3.55 -3.98 14.61
C ARG A 59 -2.26 -4.40 13.91
N PHE A 60 -2.30 -4.69 12.61
CA PHE A 60 -1.09 -5.02 11.84
C PHE A 60 -0.17 -3.80 11.69
N ALA A 61 -0.73 -2.62 11.40
CA ALA A 61 0.03 -1.38 11.29
C ALA A 61 0.70 -1.00 12.62
N GLU A 62 0.04 -1.22 13.77
CA GLU A 62 0.63 -1.02 15.10
C GLU A 62 1.90 -1.86 15.30
N ARG A 63 1.87 -3.15 14.93
CA ARG A 63 3.05 -4.03 15.08
C ARG A 63 4.15 -3.67 14.08
N LEU A 64 3.77 -3.24 12.88
CA LEU A 64 4.71 -2.76 11.88
C LEU A 64 5.40 -1.45 12.31
N ASP A 65 4.69 -0.52 12.93
CA ASP A 65 5.24 0.74 13.49
C ASP A 65 6.28 0.46 14.58
N GLU A 66 5.96 -0.46 15.50
CA GLU A 66 6.90 -0.90 16.55
C GLU A 66 8.17 -1.51 15.97
N TRP A 67 8.04 -2.35 14.93
CA TRP A 67 9.18 -2.93 14.22
C TRP A 67 9.99 -1.89 13.45
N HIS A 68 9.33 -0.95 12.76
CA HIS A 68 9.97 0.10 11.94
C HIS A 68 10.81 1.03 12.82
N GLY A 69 10.26 1.50 13.95
CA GLY A 69 10.98 2.35 14.90
C GLY A 69 12.24 1.68 15.50
N LEU A 70 12.16 0.37 15.77
CA LEU A 70 13.31 -0.40 16.27
C LEU A 70 14.42 -0.59 15.23
N ASN A 71 14.05 -0.73 13.95
CA ASN A 71 15.00 -0.92 12.87
C ASN A 71 15.62 0.38 12.37
N LEU A 72 14.89 1.50 12.42
CA LEU A 72 15.45 2.84 12.21
C LEU A 72 16.60 3.14 13.18
N SER A 73 16.51 2.63 14.41
CA SER A 73 17.48 2.89 15.47
C SER A 73 18.65 1.91 15.51
N ASN A 74 18.54 0.73 14.87
CA ASN A 74 19.50 -0.37 15.02
C ASN A 74 19.97 -0.93 13.67
N ASP A 75 21.26 -0.78 13.38
CA ASP A 75 21.86 -1.33 12.13
C ASP A 75 22.37 -2.78 12.26
N ASN A 76 22.28 -3.39 13.45
CA ASN A 76 22.74 -4.76 13.66
C ASN A 76 21.81 -5.76 12.95
N ALA A 77 22.37 -6.49 11.97
CA ALA A 77 21.65 -7.50 11.19
C ALA A 77 21.02 -8.59 12.06
N LYS A 78 21.68 -9.00 13.14
CA LYS A 78 21.15 -10.01 14.08
C LYS A 78 19.89 -9.51 14.81
N THR A 79 19.94 -8.28 15.32
CA THR A 79 18.80 -7.66 16.00
C THR A 79 17.62 -7.48 15.04
N ARG A 80 17.87 -7.03 13.80
CA ARG A 80 16.83 -6.91 12.76
C ARG A 80 16.17 -8.25 12.43
N TYR A 81 16.95 -9.32 12.32
CA TYR A 81 16.42 -10.65 12.10
C TYR A 81 15.47 -11.07 13.24
N GLN A 82 15.90 -10.91 14.49
CA GLN A 82 15.10 -11.25 15.67
C GLN A 82 13.83 -10.41 15.80
N THR A 83 13.92 -9.08 15.58
CA THR A 83 12.74 -8.20 15.61
C THR A 83 11.77 -8.52 14.49
N THR A 84 12.26 -8.91 13.31
CA THR A 84 11.43 -9.33 12.17
C THR A 84 10.70 -10.64 12.45
N LEU A 85 11.37 -11.66 13.00
CA LEU A 85 10.70 -12.91 13.40
C LEU A 85 9.68 -12.67 14.52
N ARG A 86 9.97 -11.75 15.45
CA ARG A 86 9.01 -11.35 16.48
C ARG A 86 7.77 -10.72 15.85
N MET A 87 7.94 -9.81 14.88
CA MET A 87 6.82 -9.22 14.14
C MET A 87 5.96 -10.29 13.44
N VAL A 88 6.57 -11.29 12.81
CA VAL A 88 5.83 -12.42 12.19
C VAL A 88 5.03 -13.21 13.23
N ALA A 89 5.61 -13.48 14.40
CA ALA A 89 4.89 -14.12 15.50
C ALA A 89 3.72 -13.26 16.01
N GLU A 90 3.91 -11.95 16.11
CA GLU A 90 2.85 -11.02 16.51
C GLU A 90 1.72 -10.94 15.48
N PHE A 91 2.01 -11.01 14.18
CA PHE A 91 0.97 -11.11 13.14
C PHE A 91 0.16 -12.40 13.26
N LYS A 92 0.82 -13.52 13.56
CA LYS A 92 0.14 -14.75 13.88
C LYS A 92 -0.75 -14.59 15.11
N ASP A 93 -0.26 -13.99 16.19
CA ASP A 93 -1.04 -13.80 17.43
C ASP A 93 -2.30 -12.95 17.16
N VAL A 94 -2.21 -11.94 16.30
CA VAL A 94 -3.38 -11.16 15.85
C VAL A 94 -4.37 -12.06 15.11
N ALA A 95 -3.90 -12.93 14.21
CA ALA A 95 -4.75 -13.87 13.47
C ALA A 95 -5.36 -14.96 14.37
N ASP A 96 -4.61 -15.52 15.32
CA ASP A 96 -5.12 -16.51 16.27
C ASP A 96 -6.18 -15.87 17.19
N SER A 97 -5.96 -14.64 17.66
CA SER A 97 -6.93 -13.90 18.47
C SER A 97 -8.24 -13.62 17.72
N THR A 98 -8.19 -13.28 16.43
CA THR A 98 -9.41 -13.08 15.62
C THR A 98 -10.11 -14.40 15.30
N VAL A 99 -9.37 -15.48 15.06
CA VAL A 99 -9.95 -16.83 14.93
C VAL A 99 -10.71 -17.21 16.19
N GLU A 100 -10.13 -17.04 17.37
CA GLU A 100 -10.80 -17.35 18.63
C GLU A 100 -12.07 -16.51 18.85
N GLU A 101 -12.03 -15.22 18.50
CA GLU A 101 -13.19 -14.33 18.60
C GLU A 101 -14.32 -14.76 17.66
N LEU A 102 -14.01 -14.98 16.38
CA LEU A 102 -14.98 -15.42 15.36
C LEU A 102 -15.54 -16.81 15.65
N GLN A 103 -14.71 -17.72 16.17
CA GLN A 103 -15.14 -19.04 16.58
C GLN A 103 -16.17 -18.92 17.71
N ARG A 104 -15.88 -18.16 18.78
CA ARG A 104 -16.86 -17.91 19.87
C ARG A 104 -18.17 -17.30 19.36
N GLN A 105 -18.12 -16.41 18.37
CA GLN A 105 -19.32 -15.76 17.81
C GLN A 105 -20.15 -16.66 16.89
N SER A 106 -19.49 -17.51 16.09
CA SER A 106 -20.12 -18.36 15.06
C SER A 106 -20.11 -19.85 15.40
N ASP A 107 -19.90 -20.16 16.67
CA ASP A 107 -19.55 -21.48 17.20
C ASP A 107 -20.53 -22.59 16.78
N ALA A 108 -21.83 -22.32 16.90
CA ALA A 108 -22.89 -23.26 16.53
C ALA A 108 -22.97 -23.47 15.01
N GLU A 109 -22.82 -22.40 14.21
CA GLU A 109 -22.81 -22.48 12.75
C GLU A 109 -21.58 -23.23 12.23
N HIS A 110 -20.41 -22.90 12.78
CA HIS A 110 -19.14 -23.54 12.44
C HIS A 110 -19.19 -25.05 12.73
N ARG A 111 -19.59 -25.45 13.95
CA ARG A 111 -19.80 -26.86 14.31
C ARG A 111 -20.83 -27.53 13.42
N GLY A 112 -21.91 -26.83 13.06
CA GLY A 112 -22.93 -27.34 12.15
C GLY A 112 -22.42 -27.60 10.73
N GLU A 113 -21.62 -26.70 10.16
CA GLU A 113 -20.99 -26.90 8.84
C GLU A 113 -19.94 -28.00 8.85
N LEU A 114 -19.14 -28.08 9.91
CA LEU A 114 -18.19 -29.17 10.14
C LEU A 114 -18.90 -30.53 10.24
N ALA A 115 -19.98 -30.63 11.02
CA ALA A 115 -20.79 -31.84 11.13
C ALA A 115 -21.42 -32.24 9.80
N LYS A 116 -21.93 -31.28 9.00
CA LYS A 116 -22.43 -31.56 7.63
C LYS A 116 -21.34 -32.11 6.73
N SER A 117 -20.13 -31.53 6.80
CA SER A 117 -18.96 -32.01 6.05
C SER A 117 -18.62 -33.45 6.46
N THR A 118 -18.52 -33.71 7.76
CA THR A 118 -18.30 -35.05 8.32
C THR A 118 -19.36 -36.03 7.85
N ARG A 119 -20.65 -35.70 7.97
CA ARG A 119 -21.76 -36.59 7.57
C ARG A 119 -21.73 -36.93 6.08
N ARG A 120 -21.42 -35.97 5.20
CA ARG A 120 -21.23 -36.24 3.77
C ARG A 120 -20.10 -37.24 3.55
N ARG A 121 -19.01 -37.15 4.32
CA ARG A 121 -17.89 -38.10 4.22
C ARG A 121 -18.29 -39.49 4.67
N ILE A 122 -19.03 -39.60 5.77
CA ILE A 122 -19.49 -40.88 6.29
C ILE A 122 -20.45 -41.53 5.30
N GLN A 123 -21.43 -40.78 4.80
CA GLN A 123 -22.36 -41.25 3.78
C GLN A 123 -21.62 -41.75 2.52
N ASN A 124 -20.66 -40.97 2.01
CA ASN A 124 -19.85 -41.40 0.86
C ASN A 124 -19.09 -42.70 1.16
N MET A 125 -18.48 -42.82 2.34
CA MET A 125 -17.78 -44.03 2.78
C MET A 125 -18.74 -45.24 2.90
N ALA A 126 -19.96 -45.02 3.38
CA ALA A 126 -21.00 -46.03 3.53
C ALA A 126 -21.55 -46.50 2.16
N ASP A 127 -21.69 -45.58 1.20
CA ASP A 127 -22.30 -45.81 -0.10
C ASP A 127 -21.35 -46.37 -1.18
N VAL A 128 -20.02 -46.38 -0.99
CA VAL A 128 -19.09 -46.84 -2.05
C VAL A 128 -19.34 -48.31 -2.41
N PRO A 129 -19.74 -48.63 -3.66
CA PRO A 129 -19.81 -50.01 -4.14
C PRO A 129 -18.40 -50.58 -4.33
N ARG A 130 -18.28 -51.89 -4.15
CA ARG A 130 -17.00 -52.62 -4.19
C ARG A 130 -16.12 -52.25 -5.38
N PRO A 131 -14.81 -51.98 -5.17
CA PRO A 131 -13.87 -52.01 -6.26
C PRO A 131 -13.67 -53.46 -6.71
N SER A 132 -13.95 -53.76 -7.98
CA SER A 132 -13.51 -54.97 -8.65
C SER A 132 -11.98 -54.98 -8.70
N ILE A 133 -11.37 -56.12 -8.38
CA ILE A 133 -9.90 -56.32 -8.31
C ILE A 133 -9.19 -55.98 -9.66
N GLU A 134 -9.93 -55.90 -10.77
CA GLU A 134 -9.41 -55.56 -12.11
C GLU A 134 -9.74 -54.14 -12.59
N SER A 135 -10.47 -53.34 -11.81
CA SER A 135 -10.87 -51.99 -12.23
C SER A 135 -10.27 -50.98 -11.26
N GLY A 136 -9.31 -50.20 -11.75
CA GLY A 136 -8.77 -49.06 -11.02
C GLY A 136 -9.93 -48.25 -10.44
N ALA A 137 -10.07 -48.29 -9.12
CA ALA A 137 -11.16 -47.64 -8.41
C ALA A 137 -11.15 -46.16 -8.81
N GLY A 138 -12.24 -45.70 -9.44
CA GLY A 138 -12.42 -44.30 -9.76
C GLY A 138 -12.25 -43.47 -8.48
N PRO A 139 -11.64 -42.27 -8.57
CA PRO A 139 -11.47 -41.42 -7.41
C PRO A 139 -12.84 -41.17 -6.76
N VAL A 140 -12.90 -41.24 -5.42
CA VAL A 140 -13.97 -40.54 -4.70
C VAL A 140 -13.92 -39.11 -5.22
N GLN A 141 -15.01 -38.64 -5.82
CA GLN A 141 -15.04 -37.30 -6.40
C GLN A 141 -14.49 -36.32 -5.38
N SER A 142 -13.45 -35.57 -5.77
CA SER A 142 -12.95 -34.43 -5.02
C SER A 142 -14.11 -33.47 -4.84
N MET A 143 -14.78 -33.62 -3.70
CA MET A 143 -15.84 -32.72 -3.30
C MET A 143 -15.11 -31.48 -2.83
N THR A 144 -14.88 -30.57 -3.77
CA THR A 144 -14.69 -29.16 -3.47
C THR A 144 -15.67 -28.84 -2.35
N ALA A 145 -15.16 -28.59 -1.14
CA ALA A 145 -15.99 -28.27 0.00
C ALA A 145 -16.90 -27.13 -0.46
N SER A 146 -18.21 -27.39 -0.59
CA SER A 146 -19.13 -26.36 -1.06
C SER A 146 -18.90 -25.13 -0.19
N GLU A 147 -18.56 -24.00 -0.80
CA GLU A 147 -18.24 -22.79 -0.04
C GLU A 147 -19.33 -22.57 1.02
N PRO A 148 -18.94 -22.29 2.29
CA PRO A 148 -19.91 -22.11 3.35
C PRO A 148 -20.86 -20.98 2.95
N LYS A 149 -22.18 -21.23 3.03
CA LYS A 149 -23.18 -20.19 2.70
C LYS A 149 -23.07 -19.01 3.66
N SER A 150 -22.76 -19.27 4.93
CA SER A 150 -22.53 -18.26 5.97
C SER A 150 -21.29 -17.43 5.64
N SER A 151 -21.40 -16.11 5.73
CA SER A 151 -20.26 -15.19 5.57
C SER A 151 -19.29 -15.29 6.74
N ALA A 152 -19.79 -15.45 7.97
CA ALA A 152 -18.97 -15.54 9.18
C ALA A 152 -18.06 -16.78 9.16
N VAL A 153 -18.57 -17.93 8.70
CA VAL A 153 -17.75 -19.16 8.56
C VAL A 153 -16.70 -19.03 7.45
N ARG A 154 -16.99 -18.28 6.38
CA ARG A 154 -16.00 -17.98 5.33
C ARG A 154 -14.87 -17.12 5.87
N GLU A 155 -15.22 -16.09 6.63
CA GLU A 155 -14.26 -15.19 7.28
C GLU A 155 -13.39 -15.93 8.30
N LEU A 156 -14.00 -16.79 9.15
CA LEU A 156 -13.27 -17.66 10.08
C LEU A 156 -12.24 -18.54 9.36
N ARG A 157 -12.62 -19.18 8.25
CA ARG A 157 -11.70 -20.02 7.47
C ARG A 157 -10.56 -19.22 6.81
N ALA A 158 -10.83 -17.99 6.37
CA ALA A 158 -9.81 -17.11 5.83
C ALA A 158 -8.77 -16.76 6.92
N TRP A 159 -9.22 -16.42 8.12
CA TRP A 159 -8.35 -16.14 9.27
C TRP A 159 -7.56 -17.36 9.75
N GLN A 160 -8.16 -18.56 9.77
CA GLN A 160 -7.44 -19.81 10.05
C GLN A 160 -6.33 -20.06 9.01
N ALA A 161 -6.63 -19.84 7.72
CA ALA A 161 -5.65 -19.99 6.66
C ALA A 161 -4.54 -18.92 6.74
N GLU A 162 -4.87 -17.70 7.16
CA GLU A 162 -3.89 -16.63 7.40
C GLU A 162 -2.95 -16.96 8.56
N SER A 163 -3.49 -17.40 9.71
CA SER A 163 -2.68 -17.87 10.85
C SER A 163 -1.70 -18.98 10.41
N ALA A 164 -2.20 -19.97 9.68
CA ALA A 164 -1.37 -21.03 9.11
C ALA A 164 -0.31 -20.51 8.13
N THR A 165 -0.58 -19.43 7.39
CA THR A 165 0.38 -18.82 6.46
C THR A 165 1.51 -18.11 7.20
N TRP A 166 1.22 -17.42 8.32
CA TRP A 166 2.25 -16.79 9.15
C TRP A 166 3.17 -17.83 9.82
N ASP A 167 2.59 -18.94 10.30
CA ASP A 167 3.35 -20.09 10.80
C ASP A 167 4.26 -20.68 9.72
N LEU A 168 3.73 -20.89 8.51
CA LEU A 168 4.52 -21.39 7.38
C LEU A 168 5.65 -20.44 7.01
N LEU A 169 5.38 -19.14 6.92
CA LEU A 169 6.40 -18.13 6.62
C LEU A 169 7.55 -18.18 7.63
N ARG A 170 7.22 -18.27 8.92
CA ARG A 170 8.23 -18.41 9.99
C ARG A 170 9.07 -19.67 9.80
N ILE A 171 8.44 -20.82 9.54
CA ILE A 171 9.14 -22.10 9.29
C ILE A 171 10.11 -21.97 8.11
N ILE A 172 9.67 -21.35 7.02
CA ILE A 172 10.48 -21.15 5.81
C ILE A 172 11.65 -20.20 6.06
N ILE A 173 11.45 -19.10 6.78
CA ILE A 173 12.51 -18.15 7.16
C ILE A 173 13.54 -18.86 8.06
N GLU A 174 13.11 -19.48 9.15
CA GLU A 174 14.00 -20.15 10.10
C GLU A 174 14.79 -21.31 9.44
N HIS A 175 14.24 -21.95 8.41
CA HIS A 175 14.90 -23.04 7.71
C HIS A 175 15.90 -22.58 6.65
N TYR A 176 15.54 -21.64 5.77
CA TYR A 176 16.39 -21.24 4.63
C TYR A 176 17.19 -19.96 4.86
N HIS A 177 16.78 -19.13 5.80
CA HIS A 177 17.39 -17.84 6.11
C HIS A 177 17.75 -17.80 7.60
N PRO A 178 18.72 -18.62 8.05
CA PRO A 178 19.11 -18.67 9.45
C PRO A 178 19.63 -17.33 9.95
N GLU A 179 19.67 -17.17 11.27
CA GLU A 179 20.10 -15.93 11.92
C GLU A 179 21.50 -15.49 11.44
N PRO A 180 21.69 -14.20 11.06
CA PRO A 180 22.97 -13.70 10.56
C PRO A 180 24.15 -14.00 11.51
N GLY A 181 25.22 -14.58 10.95
CA GLY A 181 26.40 -15.01 11.71
C GLY A 181 26.31 -16.44 12.27
N THR A 182 25.22 -17.16 11.99
CA THR A 182 25.10 -18.59 12.30
C THR A 182 25.64 -19.44 11.16
N ASP A 183 26.65 -20.25 11.45
CA ASP A 183 27.08 -21.30 10.52
C ASP A 183 26.25 -22.58 10.77
N VAL A 184 25.31 -22.85 9.85
CA VAL A 184 24.41 -24.00 9.92
C VAL A 184 25.17 -25.31 9.82
N GLU A 185 26.25 -25.37 9.02
CA GLU A 185 27.04 -26.58 8.89
C GLU A 185 27.76 -26.89 10.20
N ASP A 186 28.31 -25.88 10.86
CA ASP A 186 28.99 -26.06 12.14
C ASP A 186 28.01 -26.40 13.27
N GLN A 187 26.81 -25.80 13.29
CA GLN A 187 25.76 -26.22 14.22
C GLN A 187 25.29 -27.66 13.96
N ASN A 188 25.16 -28.05 12.69
CA ASN A 188 24.82 -29.43 12.32
C ASN A 188 25.95 -30.39 12.73
N LYS A 189 27.22 -30.03 12.52
CA LYS A 189 28.40 -30.80 12.96
C LYS A 189 28.46 -30.92 14.48
N GLU A 190 28.19 -29.85 15.23
CA GLU A 190 28.10 -29.90 16.69
C GLU A 190 26.95 -30.78 17.17
N SER A 191 25.80 -30.68 16.52
CA SER A 191 24.63 -31.52 16.82
C SER A 191 24.92 -32.98 16.53
N LEU A 192 25.58 -33.28 15.41
CA LEU A 192 26.07 -34.62 15.04
C LEU A 192 27.09 -35.16 16.06
N LYS A 193 28.01 -34.32 16.55
CA LYS A 193 28.96 -34.69 17.62
C LYS A 193 28.23 -35.03 18.93
N LYS A 194 27.17 -34.29 19.28
CA LYS A 194 26.32 -34.59 20.45
C LYS A 194 25.57 -35.91 20.30
N THR A 195 25.20 -36.30 19.08
CA THR A 195 24.58 -37.61 18.78
C THR A 195 25.57 -38.79 18.86
N GLY A 196 26.87 -38.53 19.12
CA GLY A 196 27.91 -39.56 19.29
C GLY A 196 28.49 -40.12 17.99
N GLU A 197 29.33 -41.15 18.07
CA GLU A 197 29.88 -41.85 16.90
C GLU A 197 28.91 -42.92 16.35
N GLU A 198 29.02 -43.22 15.05
CA GLU A 198 28.20 -44.24 14.40
C GLU A 198 28.74 -45.65 14.72
N TYR A 199 27.93 -46.47 15.38
CA TYR A 199 28.24 -47.87 15.63
C TYR A 199 27.16 -48.80 15.08
N ARG A 200 27.49 -50.09 14.93
CA ARG A 200 26.56 -51.14 14.47
C ARG A 200 25.26 -51.24 15.29
N HIS A 201 25.28 -50.78 16.54
CA HIS A 201 24.16 -50.80 17.49
C HIS A 201 23.56 -49.41 17.77
N THR A 202 23.78 -48.44 16.88
CA THR A 202 23.15 -47.11 16.97
C THR A 202 21.63 -47.26 17.04
N GLN A 203 20.97 -46.50 17.91
CA GLN A 203 19.52 -46.55 18.00
C GLN A 203 18.89 -46.06 16.71
N ASN A 204 17.78 -46.68 16.29
CA ASN A 204 17.11 -46.35 15.04
C ASN A 204 16.67 -44.87 14.99
N THR A 205 16.27 -44.31 16.14
CA THR A 205 15.94 -42.87 16.30
C THR A 205 17.13 -41.96 16.01
N ASP A 206 18.35 -42.36 16.40
CA ASP A 206 19.56 -41.58 16.12
C ASP A 206 19.92 -41.63 14.62
N ILE A 207 19.64 -42.74 13.93
CA ILE A 207 19.80 -42.86 12.48
C ILE A 207 18.88 -41.87 11.75
N TRP A 208 17.61 -41.78 12.18
CA TRP A 208 16.67 -40.78 11.65
C TRP A 208 17.13 -39.34 11.94
N ASN A 209 17.53 -39.05 13.18
CA ASN A 209 18.00 -37.72 13.54
C ASN A 209 19.24 -37.31 12.73
N ARG A 210 20.18 -38.23 12.50
CA ARG A 210 21.34 -38.01 11.62
C ARG A 210 20.93 -37.75 10.18
N PHE A 211 19.97 -38.49 9.65
CA PHE A 211 19.43 -38.25 8.31
C PHE A 211 18.88 -36.82 8.17
N ILE A 212 18.04 -36.39 9.11
CA ILE A 212 17.43 -35.06 9.10
C ILE A 212 18.45 -33.94 9.31
N LEU A 213 19.53 -34.18 10.08
CA LEU A 213 20.63 -33.22 10.25
C LEU A 213 21.56 -33.14 9.02
N LYS A 214 21.67 -34.22 8.24
CA LYS A 214 22.53 -34.29 7.04
C LYS A 214 21.82 -33.81 5.76
N ASP A 215 20.50 -33.97 5.67
CA ASP A 215 19.72 -33.64 4.47
C ASP A 215 18.71 -32.50 4.76
N ASP A 216 19.06 -31.28 4.34
CA ASP A 216 18.24 -30.09 4.57
C ASP A 216 16.87 -30.18 3.87
N HIS A 217 16.79 -30.80 2.68
CA HIS A 217 15.52 -30.99 1.98
C HIS A 217 14.60 -32.00 2.66
N ALA A 218 15.15 -32.97 3.40
CA ALA A 218 14.37 -33.87 4.25
C ALA A 218 13.86 -33.16 5.52
N LYS A 219 14.70 -32.28 6.10
CA LYS A 219 14.31 -31.42 7.22
C LYS A 219 13.16 -30.49 6.85
N GLU A 220 13.25 -29.82 5.71
CA GLU A 220 12.18 -28.99 5.13
C GLU A 220 10.84 -29.75 5.10
N LYS A 221 10.82 -30.94 4.49
CA LYS A 221 9.61 -31.75 4.31
C LYS A 221 9.03 -32.19 5.65
N THR A 222 9.88 -32.53 6.61
CA THR A 222 9.44 -32.90 7.96
C THR A 222 8.76 -31.71 8.67
N LEU A 223 9.29 -30.50 8.53
CA LEU A 223 8.69 -29.28 9.09
C LEU A 223 7.34 -28.97 8.42
N ILE A 224 7.26 -29.08 7.09
CA ILE A 224 6.02 -28.83 6.33
C ILE A 224 4.93 -29.89 6.66
N LEU A 225 5.29 -31.16 6.79
CA LEU A 225 4.35 -32.21 7.19
C LEU A 225 3.75 -31.92 8.58
N ARG A 226 4.60 -31.52 9.53
CA ARG A 226 4.14 -31.14 10.88
C ARG A 226 3.22 -29.91 10.85
N TRP A 227 3.53 -28.92 10.01
CA TRP A 227 2.66 -27.76 9.80
C TRP A 227 1.29 -28.17 9.21
N LEU A 228 1.26 -29.10 8.25
CA LEU A 228 0.03 -29.64 7.67
C LEU A 228 -0.81 -30.46 8.67
N GLU A 229 -0.16 -31.16 9.61
CA GLU A 229 -0.82 -31.88 10.70
C GLU A 229 -1.48 -30.90 11.68
N GLN A 230 -0.73 -29.88 12.12
CA GLN A 230 -1.23 -28.85 13.04
C GLN A 230 -2.38 -28.03 12.43
N THR A 231 -2.30 -27.72 11.13
CA THR A 231 -3.36 -26.99 10.42
C THR A 231 -4.63 -27.83 10.33
N ALA A 232 -4.52 -29.14 10.05
CA ALA A 232 -5.66 -30.05 10.02
C ALA A 232 -6.31 -30.21 11.40
N GLU A 233 -5.51 -30.29 12.47
CA GLU A 233 -6.00 -30.41 13.84
C GLU A 233 -6.79 -29.17 14.29
N LYS A 234 -6.36 -27.96 13.91
CA LYS A 234 -7.02 -26.70 14.31
C LYS A 234 -8.27 -26.35 13.49
N SER A 235 -8.35 -26.78 12.24
CA SER A 235 -9.38 -26.31 11.29
C SER A 235 -10.49 -27.32 11.00
N GLU A 236 -10.27 -28.62 11.20
CA GLU A 236 -11.26 -29.67 10.94
C GLU A 236 -12.00 -30.14 12.20
N SER A 237 -13.11 -30.86 12.02
CA SER A 237 -13.91 -31.47 13.11
C SER A 237 -13.02 -32.35 13.98
N ASP A 238 -13.04 -32.21 15.31
CA ASP A 238 -12.26 -33.05 16.22
C ASP A 238 -12.66 -34.54 16.14
N ILE A 239 -11.73 -35.42 16.52
CA ILE A 239 -11.92 -36.88 16.46
C ILE A 239 -13.19 -37.34 17.22
N PRO A 240 -13.47 -36.85 18.44
CA PRO A 240 -14.73 -37.15 19.14
C PRO A 240 -15.99 -36.80 18.33
N SER A 241 -16.04 -35.60 17.73
CA SER A 241 -17.18 -35.21 16.87
C SER A 241 -17.34 -36.12 15.65
N ILE A 242 -16.24 -36.59 15.06
CA ILE A 242 -16.30 -37.57 13.96
C ILE A 242 -16.90 -38.89 14.45
N THR A 243 -16.47 -39.37 15.63
CA THR A 243 -17.02 -40.59 16.21
C THR A 243 -18.51 -40.47 16.55
N GLU A 244 -18.97 -39.31 17.03
CA GLU A 244 -20.38 -39.06 17.34
C GLU A 244 -21.26 -39.08 16.08
N GLU A 245 -20.81 -38.47 14.97
CA GLU A 245 -21.57 -38.54 13.71
C GLU A 245 -21.59 -39.96 13.13
N LEU A 246 -20.51 -40.73 13.30
CA LEU A 246 -20.48 -42.15 12.90
C LEU A 246 -21.45 -43.01 13.73
N GLU A 247 -21.62 -42.72 15.02
CA GLU A 247 -22.61 -43.35 15.90
C GLU A 247 -24.04 -43.08 15.42
N LYS A 248 -24.35 -41.80 15.17
CA LYS A 248 -25.67 -41.35 14.72
C LYS A 248 -26.10 -42.04 13.42
N GLU A 249 -25.20 -42.17 12.46
CA GLU A 249 -25.49 -42.85 11.18
C GLU A 249 -25.69 -44.36 11.36
N SER A 250 -24.93 -44.99 12.26
CA SER A 250 -25.04 -46.44 12.50
C SER A 250 -26.27 -46.85 13.32
N GLY A 251 -26.84 -45.93 14.10
CA GLY A 251 -27.95 -46.18 15.02
C GLY A 251 -27.63 -47.11 16.19
N LYS A 252 -26.35 -47.47 16.43
CA LYS A 252 -25.89 -48.22 17.60
C LYS A 252 -24.75 -47.48 18.31
N ASP A 253 -24.70 -47.54 19.64
CA ASP A 253 -23.63 -46.93 20.44
C ASP A 253 -22.24 -47.54 20.11
N THR A 254 -21.17 -46.74 20.12
CA THR A 254 -19.80 -47.24 19.86
C THR A 254 -19.29 -48.26 20.89
N ASN A 255 -19.97 -48.45 22.01
CA ASN A 255 -19.68 -49.55 22.95
C ASN A 255 -19.89 -50.92 22.29
N THR A 256 -20.74 -51.02 21.27
CA THR A 256 -20.88 -52.24 20.47
C THR A 256 -19.67 -52.52 19.57
N TRP A 257 -18.88 -51.49 19.23
CA TRP A 257 -17.70 -51.65 18.38
C TRP A 257 -16.56 -52.39 19.09
N ALA A 258 -16.59 -52.45 20.43
CA ALA A 258 -15.59 -53.18 21.22
C ALA A 258 -15.77 -54.72 21.20
N ALA A 259 -16.85 -55.22 20.59
CA ALA A 259 -17.18 -56.64 20.58
C ALA A 259 -16.69 -57.42 19.33
N GLY A 260 -15.89 -56.77 18.47
CA GLY A 260 -15.46 -57.28 17.16
C GLY A 260 -16.63 -57.47 16.20
N TRP A 261 -16.49 -58.36 15.21
CA TRP A 261 -17.53 -58.67 14.21
C TRP A 261 -18.69 -59.48 14.80
N LEU A 262 -19.52 -58.85 15.63
CA LEU A 262 -20.54 -59.51 16.43
C LEU A 262 -21.66 -60.13 15.58
N ASP A 263 -22.09 -59.45 14.53
CA ASP A 263 -23.18 -59.89 13.66
C ASP A 263 -22.71 -61.07 12.78
N THR A 264 -21.53 -60.95 12.19
CA THR A 264 -20.84 -62.00 11.41
C THR A 264 -20.55 -63.23 12.28
N ARG A 265 -20.03 -63.02 13.50
CA ARG A 265 -19.82 -64.10 14.49
C ARG A 265 -21.12 -64.82 14.83
N SER A 266 -22.23 -64.10 14.93
CA SER A 266 -23.53 -64.67 15.24
C SER A 266 -24.03 -65.57 14.10
N LYS A 267 -23.85 -65.14 12.84
CA LYS A 267 -24.13 -65.96 11.65
C LYS A 267 -23.26 -67.21 11.58
N ILE A 268 -21.96 -67.08 11.79
CA ILE A 268 -21.03 -68.24 11.82
C ILE A 268 -21.45 -69.23 12.91
N LYS A 269 -21.78 -68.75 14.12
CA LYS A 269 -22.25 -69.61 15.22
C LYS A 269 -23.57 -70.29 14.90
N GLN A 270 -24.53 -69.57 14.30
CA GLN A 270 -25.80 -70.15 13.86
C GLN A 270 -25.57 -71.28 12.85
N GLU A 271 -24.72 -71.03 11.86
CA GLU A 271 -24.42 -72.02 10.82
C GLU A 271 -23.67 -73.24 11.38
N LYS A 272 -22.74 -73.05 12.31
CA LYS A 272 -22.09 -74.16 13.03
C LYS A 272 -23.08 -75.04 13.77
N ARG A 273 -24.08 -74.44 14.42
CA ARG A 273 -25.16 -75.17 15.12
C ARG A 273 -26.02 -75.96 14.12
N LEU A 274 -26.40 -75.35 13.01
CA LEU A 274 -27.17 -76.01 11.95
C LEU A 274 -26.42 -77.19 11.33
N ARG A 275 -25.09 -77.09 11.22
CA ARG A 275 -24.23 -78.14 10.65
C ARG A 275 -23.73 -79.17 11.68
N GLY A 276 -24.01 -78.99 12.97
CA GLY A 276 -23.47 -79.84 14.04
C GLY A 276 -21.94 -79.84 14.13
N SER A 277 -21.26 -78.81 13.64
CA SER A 277 -19.79 -78.75 13.63
C SER A 277 -19.24 -78.13 14.91
N ALA A 278 -18.38 -78.87 15.62
CA ALA A 278 -17.66 -78.37 16.78
C ALA A 278 -16.44 -77.50 16.41
N GLY A 279 -15.89 -77.66 15.21
CA GLY A 279 -14.68 -76.99 14.74
C GLY A 279 -14.91 -75.67 13.99
N PRO A 280 -13.83 -74.97 13.58
CA PRO A 280 -13.90 -73.88 12.60
C PRO A 280 -14.51 -74.37 11.27
N LEU A 281 -15.30 -73.53 10.60
CA LEU A 281 -15.83 -73.85 9.28
C LEU A 281 -14.71 -73.64 8.24
N GLY A 282 -14.43 -74.66 7.42
CA GLY A 282 -13.43 -74.60 6.36
C GLY A 282 -13.92 -73.85 5.12
N MET A 283 -13.00 -73.46 4.23
CA MET A 283 -13.34 -72.75 2.99
C MET A 283 -14.19 -73.61 2.03
N ASP A 284 -13.97 -74.93 2.05
CA ASP A 284 -14.69 -75.92 1.24
C ASP A 284 -16.12 -76.20 1.74
N SER A 285 -16.48 -75.67 2.91
CA SER A 285 -17.82 -75.84 3.46
C SER A 285 -18.82 -74.94 2.73
N ARG A 286 -20.12 -75.32 2.73
CA ARG A 286 -21.17 -74.56 2.05
C ARG A 286 -21.08 -73.06 2.42
N PRO A 287 -21.21 -72.14 1.44
CA PRO A 287 -21.10 -70.71 1.70
C PRO A 287 -22.14 -70.25 2.72
N ILE A 288 -21.73 -69.40 3.66
CA ILE A 288 -22.65 -68.73 4.60
C ILE A 288 -23.17 -67.49 3.88
N ALA A 289 -24.49 -67.36 3.73
CA ALA A 289 -25.06 -66.19 3.07
C ALA A 289 -25.26 -65.03 4.07
N SER A 290 -25.05 -63.81 3.62
CA SER A 290 -25.44 -62.57 4.31
C SER A 290 -26.95 -62.53 4.61
N SER A 291 -27.40 -61.69 5.54
CA SER A 291 -28.83 -61.57 5.88
C SER A 291 -29.72 -61.23 4.68
N ASP A 292 -29.21 -60.46 3.73
CA ASP A 292 -29.87 -60.11 2.46
C ASP A 292 -29.66 -61.15 1.35
N ARG A 293 -28.92 -62.23 1.64
CA ARG A 293 -28.59 -63.35 0.72
C ARG A 293 -27.88 -62.96 -0.57
N THR A 294 -27.27 -61.77 -0.62
CA THR A 294 -26.56 -61.28 -1.81
C THR A 294 -25.12 -61.79 -1.85
N GLU A 295 -24.53 -62.02 -0.68
CA GLU A 295 -23.08 -62.20 -0.54
C GLU A 295 -22.70 -63.37 0.35
N THR A 296 -21.48 -63.87 0.16
CA THR A 296 -20.91 -64.94 0.99
C THR A 296 -20.09 -64.35 2.14
N LEU A 297 -20.42 -64.74 3.36
CA LEU A 297 -19.76 -64.33 4.59
C LEU A 297 -18.50 -65.14 4.89
N VAL A 298 -17.56 -64.52 5.59
CA VAL A 298 -16.37 -65.19 6.12
C VAL A 298 -16.72 -66.32 7.08
N CYS A 299 -15.86 -67.33 7.14
CA CYS A 299 -15.99 -68.48 8.06
C CYS A 299 -15.09 -68.37 9.30
N GLN A 300 -14.15 -67.44 9.29
CA GLN A 300 -13.16 -67.20 10.35
C GLN A 300 -13.21 -65.71 10.76
N LEU A 301 -12.70 -65.39 11.94
CA LEU A 301 -12.89 -64.08 12.60
C LEU A 301 -11.58 -63.38 12.94
N ASP A 302 -10.49 -63.80 12.32
CA ASP A 302 -9.20 -63.11 12.39
C ASP A 302 -9.14 -61.94 11.39
N PRO A 303 -8.32 -60.91 11.63
CA PRO A 303 -8.36 -59.65 10.88
C PRO A 303 -8.18 -59.78 9.37
N ASP A 304 -7.40 -60.75 8.91
CA ASP A 304 -7.15 -61.01 7.49
C ASP A 304 -8.13 -62.04 6.88
N ALA A 305 -9.15 -62.50 7.61
CA ALA A 305 -10.11 -63.51 7.13
C ALA A 305 -10.87 -63.05 5.87
N ALA A 306 -11.33 -61.80 5.83
CA ALA A 306 -12.02 -61.23 4.68
C ALA A 306 -11.16 -61.24 3.40
N PRO A 307 -9.97 -60.61 3.38
CA PRO A 307 -9.11 -60.63 2.20
C PRO A 307 -8.60 -62.04 1.86
N ARG A 308 -8.22 -62.85 2.86
CA ARG A 308 -7.69 -64.21 2.65
C ARG A 308 -8.73 -65.15 2.04
N GLN A 309 -9.99 -65.05 2.45
CA GLN A 309 -11.06 -65.92 1.94
C GLN A 309 -11.75 -65.36 0.69
N GLY A 310 -11.49 -64.10 0.32
CA GLY A 310 -12.25 -63.41 -0.72
C GLY A 310 -13.74 -63.28 -0.38
N ARG A 311 -14.08 -63.23 0.92
CA ARG A 311 -15.46 -63.22 1.45
C ARG A 311 -15.72 -61.92 2.22
N THR A 312 -16.95 -61.78 2.70
CA THR A 312 -17.50 -60.50 3.16
C THR A 312 -17.89 -60.59 4.64
N LEU A 313 -18.03 -59.45 5.29
CA LEU A 313 -18.63 -59.37 6.63
C LEU A 313 -20.12 -59.08 6.48
N GLU A 314 -20.88 -59.27 7.55
CA GLU A 314 -22.25 -58.78 7.58
C GLU A 314 -22.25 -57.24 7.43
N LYS A 315 -23.25 -56.67 6.76
CA LYS A 315 -23.26 -55.23 6.41
C LYS A 315 -23.01 -54.28 7.59
N ALA A 316 -23.55 -54.60 8.77
CA ALA A 316 -23.33 -53.80 9.97
C ALA A 316 -21.86 -53.83 10.41
N ASP A 317 -21.23 -55.01 10.43
CA ASP A 317 -19.81 -55.15 10.74
C ASP A 317 -18.94 -54.53 9.64
N GLU A 318 -19.32 -54.61 8.37
CA GLU A 318 -18.60 -53.98 7.26
C GLU A 318 -18.66 -52.44 7.33
N TYR A 319 -19.73 -51.86 7.84
CA TYR A 319 -19.79 -50.43 8.14
C TYR A 319 -18.84 -50.08 9.29
N TYR A 320 -18.85 -50.86 10.39
CA TYR A 320 -17.95 -50.62 11.52
C TYR A 320 -16.47 -50.73 11.14
N GLU A 321 -16.10 -51.69 10.30
CA GLU A 321 -14.73 -51.78 9.76
C GLU A 321 -14.33 -50.49 9.04
N ARG A 322 -15.16 -50.01 8.12
CA ARG A 322 -14.85 -48.78 7.37
C ARG A 322 -14.79 -47.54 8.28
N ALA A 323 -15.70 -47.45 9.26
CA ALA A 323 -15.72 -46.38 10.25
C ALA A 323 -14.44 -46.36 11.11
N LEU A 324 -14.01 -47.51 11.63
CA LEU A 324 -12.82 -47.61 12.46
C LEU A 324 -11.55 -47.23 11.68
N TRP A 325 -11.42 -47.68 10.43
CA TRP A 325 -10.31 -47.28 9.56
C TRP A 325 -10.33 -45.79 9.22
N MET A 326 -11.52 -45.20 9.02
CA MET A 326 -11.66 -43.75 8.80
C MET A 326 -11.14 -42.96 10.01
N VAL A 327 -11.47 -43.37 11.23
CA VAL A 327 -10.98 -42.70 12.45
C VAL A 327 -9.47 -42.86 12.59
N CYS A 328 -8.92 -44.05 12.39
CA CYS A 328 -7.47 -44.26 12.41
C CYS A 328 -6.74 -43.38 11.39
N TYR A 329 -7.29 -43.25 10.17
CA TYR A 329 -6.74 -42.38 9.14
C TYR A 329 -6.75 -40.90 9.58
N GLU A 330 -7.86 -40.43 10.15
CA GLU A 330 -7.95 -39.05 10.65
C GLU A 330 -6.99 -38.77 11.80
N MET A 331 -6.77 -39.73 12.71
CA MET A 331 -5.79 -39.58 13.78
C MET A 331 -4.36 -39.44 13.23
N VAL A 332 -3.97 -40.30 12.27
CA VAL A 332 -2.63 -40.23 11.67
C VAL A 332 -2.43 -38.94 10.86
N ARG A 333 -3.42 -38.55 10.05
CA ARG A 333 -3.34 -37.34 9.20
C ARG A 333 -3.20 -36.05 10.00
N ARG A 334 -3.60 -36.04 11.28
CA ARG A 334 -3.51 -34.90 12.20
C ARG A 334 -2.31 -34.97 13.14
N GLY A 335 -1.44 -35.98 12.98
CA GLY A 335 -0.26 -36.14 13.82
C GLY A 335 -0.57 -36.49 15.28
N LYS A 336 -1.71 -37.17 15.55
CA LYS A 336 -2.01 -37.70 16.90
C LYS A 336 -0.89 -38.63 17.35
N SER A 337 -0.60 -38.61 18.65
CA SER A 337 0.53 -39.39 19.16
C SER A 337 0.27 -40.89 19.01
N TRP A 338 1.34 -41.67 18.93
CA TRP A 338 1.21 -43.11 18.83
C TRP A 338 0.46 -43.70 20.03
N GLU A 339 0.74 -43.17 21.21
CA GLU A 339 0.11 -43.55 22.46
C GLU A 339 -1.42 -43.34 22.41
N GLU A 340 -1.88 -42.22 21.87
CA GLU A 340 -3.30 -41.92 21.70
C GLU A 340 -3.97 -42.88 20.72
N ILE A 341 -3.34 -43.17 19.57
CA ILE A 341 -3.85 -44.12 18.57
C ILE A 341 -3.93 -45.53 19.16
N SER A 342 -2.89 -45.94 19.88
CA SER A 342 -2.80 -47.25 20.55
C SER A 342 -3.89 -47.39 21.61
N GLU A 343 -4.07 -46.39 22.47
CA GLU A 343 -5.08 -46.39 23.52
C GLU A 343 -6.50 -46.38 22.94
N TRP A 344 -6.74 -45.62 21.87
CA TRP A 344 -8.02 -45.63 21.17
C TRP A 344 -8.35 -47.01 20.59
N CYS A 345 -7.37 -47.68 19.95
CA CYS A 345 -7.56 -49.04 19.43
C CYS A 345 -7.77 -50.07 20.56
N LYS A 346 -7.03 -49.95 21.67
CA LYS A 346 -7.17 -50.81 22.87
C LYS A 346 -8.55 -50.66 23.49
N GLY A 347 -9.06 -49.43 23.61
CA GLY A 347 -10.40 -49.14 24.12
C GLY A 347 -11.53 -49.77 23.28
N LYS A 348 -11.24 -50.11 22.01
CA LYS A 348 -12.15 -50.85 21.12
C LYS A 348 -11.82 -52.34 21.02
N ASN A 349 -10.91 -52.87 21.84
CA ASN A 349 -10.46 -54.27 21.81
C ASN A 349 -9.90 -54.72 20.44
N GLU A 350 -9.38 -53.78 19.64
CA GLU A 350 -8.81 -54.00 18.31
C GLU A 350 -7.33 -53.57 18.29
N SER A 351 -6.59 -53.89 19.36
CA SER A 351 -5.18 -53.50 19.55
C SER A 351 -4.26 -53.96 18.41
N TRP A 352 -4.64 -55.01 17.66
CA TRP A 352 -3.90 -55.44 16.49
C TRP A 352 -3.83 -54.36 15.40
N ARG A 353 -4.84 -53.48 15.29
CA ARG A 353 -4.80 -52.36 14.35
C ARG A 353 -3.64 -51.46 14.71
N ALA A 354 -3.50 -51.13 15.99
CA ALA A 354 -2.37 -50.34 16.44
C ALA A 354 -1.04 -51.06 16.09
N ILE A 355 -0.90 -52.34 16.42
CA ILE A 355 0.33 -53.09 16.09
C ILE A 355 0.61 -53.14 14.57
N SER A 356 -0.42 -53.15 13.73
CA SER A 356 -0.29 -53.10 12.27
C SER A 356 0.16 -51.71 11.77
N LEU A 357 -0.25 -50.64 12.44
CA LEU A 357 0.15 -49.26 12.13
C LEU A 357 1.54 -48.90 12.64
N CYS A 358 1.96 -49.51 13.75
CA CYS A 358 3.30 -49.34 14.30
C CYS A 358 3.79 -50.64 14.91
N ALA A 359 5.03 -51.01 14.56
CA ALA A 359 5.63 -52.24 15.05
C ALA A 359 6.10 -52.06 16.51
N GLY A 360 5.16 -52.17 17.44
CA GLY A 360 5.35 -52.66 18.81
C GLY A 360 6.29 -51.93 19.76
N TYR A 361 6.69 -50.68 19.50
CA TYR A 361 7.55 -49.91 20.41
C TYR A 361 6.80 -48.77 21.08
N ASP A 362 6.98 -48.63 22.40
CA ASP A 362 6.64 -47.42 23.14
C ASP A 362 7.77 -46.39 22.91
N THR A 363 7.41 -45.12 22.67
CA THR A 363 8.28 -43.97 22.35
C THR A 363 8.77 -43.85 20.90
N GLN A 364 7.84 -43.67 19.96
CA GLN A 364 8.17 -43.03 18.67
C GLN A 364 7.95 -41.53 18.81
N PRO A 365 8.98 -40.68 18.63
CA PRO A 365 8.77 -39.24 18.64
C PRO A 365 7.74 -38.83 17.57
N ALA A 366 6.88 -37.86 17.90
CA ALA A 366 5.86 -37.37 16.97
C ALA A 366 6.48 -36.90 15.65
N GLY A 367 5.87 -37.28 14.52
CA GLY A 367 6.31 -36.89 13.18
C GLY A 367 7.48 -37.71 12.61
N VAL A 368 7.95 -38.74 13.30
CA VAL A 368 8.95 -39.70 12.79
C VAL A 368 8.21 -40.85 12.10
N PRO A 369 8.70 -41.41 10.98
CA PRO A 369 8.10 -42.62 10.39
C PRO A 369 8.40 -43.85 11.25
N ASN A 370 7.70 -44.96 11.02
CA ASN A 370 7.98 -46.20 11.77
C ASN A 370 9.43 -46.65 11.49
N LEU A 371 10.24 -46.72 12.56
CA LEU A 371 11.65 -47.11 12.53
C LEU A 371 11.91 -48.51 13.10
N SER A 372 10.88 -49.29 13.41
CA SER A 372 11.01 -50.52 14.17
C SER A 372 11.75 -51.63 13.41
N GLY A 373 12.34 -52.53 14.21
CA GLY A 373 13.03 -53.73 13.73
C GLY A 373 14.45 -53.48 13.20
N PRO A 374 15.15 -54.56 12.79
CA PRO A 374 16.56 -54.51 12.40
C PRO A 374 16.82 -53.81 11.05
N SER A 375 15.76 -53.54 10.28
CA SER A 375 15.84 -52.85 8.97
C SER A 375 15.40 -51.38 9.04
N VAL A 376 15.31 -50.81 10.26
CA VAL A 376 14.94 -49.40 10.49
C VAL A 376 13.63 -49.02 9.78
N GLY A 377 12.63 -49.89 9.94
CA GLY A 377 11.32 -49.74 9.31
C GLY A 377 11.25 -49.98 7.80
N TYR A 378 12.36 -50.24 7.10
CA TYR A 378 12.35 -50.47 5.64
C TYR A 378 11.42 -51.61 5.25
N LEU A 379 11.54 -52.76 5.91
CA LEU A 379 10.63 -53.89 5.67
C LEU A 379 9.18 -53.57 6.02
N PHE A 380 8.96 -52.80 7.09
CA PHE A 380 7.62 -52.39 7.49
C PHE A 380 6.95 -51.55 6.40
N ARG A 381 7.67 -50.59 5.80
CA ARG A 381 7.16 -49.80 4.67
C ARG A 381 6.81 -50.67 3.46
N ARG A 382 7.62 -51.68 3.15
CA ARG A 382 7.33 -52.65 2.07
C ARG A 382 6.12 -53.52 2.38
N VAL A 383 5.98 -54.00 3.61
CA VAL A 383 4.79 -54.77 4.04
C VAL A 383 3.54 -53.90 3.94
N SER A 384 3.60 -52.66 4.44
CA SER A 384 2.52 -51.67 4.31
C SER A 384 2.16 -51.40 2.85
N TYR A 385 3.13 -51.34 1.93
CA TYR A 385 2.85 -51.18 0.51
C TYR A 385 2.00 -52.33 -0.05
N PHE A 386 2.39 -53.58 0.21
CA PHE A 386 1.62 -54.74 -0.26
C PHE A 386 0.25 -54.83 0.43
N ASN A 387 0.16 -54.47 1.72
CA ASN A 387 -1.11 -54.37 2.43
C ASN A 387 -2.01 -53.29 1.84
N ALA A 388 -1.48 -52.14 1.42
CA ALA A 388 -2.27 -51.11 0.74
C ALA A 388 -2.87 -51.63 -0.58
N LYS A 389 -2.11 -52.43 -1.34
CA LYS A 389 -2.63 -53.03 -2.59
C LYS A 389 -3.66 -54.14 -2.33
N ALA A 390 -3.55 -54.87 -1.23
CA ALA A 390 -4.48 -55.92 -0.84
C ALA A 390 -5.70 -55.41 -0.05
N ALA A 391 -5.62 -54.19 0.50
CA ALA A 391 -6.65 -53.60 1.34
C ALA A 391 -7.95 -53.41 0.58
N ARG A 392 -9.04 -53.79 1.24
CA ARG A 392 -10.39 -53.76 0.68
C ARG A 392 -11.05 -52.40 0.89
N TYR A 393 -10.78 -51.76 2.02
CA TYR A 393 -11.41 -50.51 2.40
C TYR A 393 -10.56 -49.30 1.99
N HIS A 394 -11.19 -48.22 1.54
CA HIS A 394 -10.47 -47.03 1.05
C HIS A 394 -9.58 -46.39 2.11
N TYR A 395 -10.07 -46.23 3.34
CA TYR A 395 -9.31 -45.65 4.44
C TYR A 395 -8.20 -46.57 4.95
N GLU A 396 -8.44 -47.89 4.98
CA GLU A 396 -7.40 -48.89 5.26
C GLU A 396 -6.26 -48.80 4.24
N ARG A 397 -6.61 -48.84 2.94
CA ARG A 397 -5.68 -48.70 1.83
C ARG A 397 -4.89 -47.40 1.92
N ALA A 398 -5.56 -46.29 2.20
CA ALA A 398 -4.92 -45.00 2.32
C ALA A 398 -3.97 -44.92 3.51
N LEU A 399 -4.32 -45.52 4.64
CA LEU A 399 -3.48 -45.53 5.84
C LEU A 399 -2.20 -46.35 5.61
N TYR A 400 -2.31 -47.55 5.04
CA TYR A 400 -1.16 -48.32 4.60
C TYR A 400 -0.38 -47.62 3.47
N GLY A 401 -1.06 -46.88 2.60
CA GLY A 401 -0.46 -46.02 1.58
C GLY A 401 0.40 -44.91 2.18
N LEU A 402 -0.08 -44.21 3.22
CA LEU A 402 0.69 -43.20 3.94
C LEU A 402 1.93 -43.80 4.61
N MET A 403 1.77 -44.94 5.28
CA MET A 403 2.91 -45.60 5.96
C MET A 403 3.97 -46.12 5.00
N SER A 404 3.59 -46.47 3.76
CA SER A 404 4.50 -46.97 2.74
C SER A 404 5.03 -45.89 1.79
N GLY A 405 4.39 -44.73 1.72
CA GLY A 405 4.70 -43.69 0.74
C GLY A 405 4.05 -43.91 -0.63
N ASP A 406 2.99 -44.72 -0.76
CA ASP A 406 2.28 -44.94 -2.02
C ASP A 406 1.13 -43.93 -2.22
N VAL A 407 1.43 -42.83 -2.90
CA VAL A 407 0.47 -41.73 -3.14
C VAL A 407 -0.83 -42.20 -3.80
N ARG A 408 -0.76 -43.13 -4.76
CA ARG A 408 -1.96 -43.62 -5.49
C ARG A 408 -2.97 -44.27 -4.56
N SER A 409 -2.51 -44.94 -3.51
CA SER A 409 -3.38 -45.57 -2.52
C SER A 409 -4.08 -44.54 -1.62
N VAL A 410 -3.43 -43.39 -1.38
CA VAL A 410 -3.95 -42.30 -0.54
C VAL A 410 -4.86 -41.35 -1.30
N GLU A 411 -4.61 -41.11 -2.58
CA GLU A 411 -5.36 -40.14 -3.41
C GLU A 411 -6.88 -40.33 -3.36
N SER A 412 -7.36 -41.57 -3.18
CA SER A 412 -8.79 -41.85 -3.09
C SER A 412 -9.51 -41.28 -1.87
N VAL A 413 -8.77 -40.87 -0.82
CA VAL A 413 -9.36 -40.26 0.39
C VAL A 413 -8.90 -38.83 0.63
N CYS A 414 -7.93 -38.32 -0.15
CA CYS A 414 -7.51 -36.93 -0.12
C CYS A 414 -8.66 -36.00 -0.55
N ARG A 415 -8.92 -34.94 0.22
CA ARG A 415 -10.04 -34.02 -0.02
C ARG A 415 -9.58 -32.62 -0.39
N THR A 416 -8.53 -32.17 0.29
CA THR A 416 -8.02 -30.81 0.19
C THR A 416 -6.67 -30.80 -0.51
N TRP A 417 -6.26 -29.61 -0.97
CA TRP A 417 -4.90 -29.37 -1.44
C TRP A 417 -3.87 -29.76 -0.36
N ASP A 418 -4.17 -29.51 0.92
CA ASP A 418 -3.32 -29.87 2.06
C ASP A 418 -3.14 -31.39 2.18
N ASP A 419 -4.19 -32.20 1.96
CA ASP A 419 -4.11 -33.66 2.00
C ASP A 419 -3.26 -34.23 0.87
N HIS A 420 -3.44 -33.70 -0.34
CA HIS A 420 -2.65 -34.14 -1.49
C HIS A 420 -1.18 -33.74 -1.36
N LEU A 421 -0.91 -32.54 -0.80
CA LEU A 421 0.44 -32.11 -0.48
C LEU A 421 1.08 -33.01 0.58
N TYR A 422 0.36 -33.29 1.67
CA TYR A 422 0.82 -34.18 2.75
C TYR A 422 1.22 -35.56 2.20
N ALA A 423 0.34 -36.19 1.42
CA ALA A 423 0.60 -37.51 0.86
C ALA A 423 1.87 -37.55 -0.02
N ARG A 424 2.08 -36.52 -0.85
CA ARG A 424 3.25 -36.41 -1.74
C ARG A 424 4.53 -36.11 -0.98
N TYR A 425 4.50 -35.17 -0.03
CA TYR A 425 5.65 -34.82 0.80
C TYR A 425 6.10 -35.99 1.68
N ASN A 426 5.15 -36.71 2.27
CA ASN A 426 5.44 -37.90 3.07
C ASN A 426 6.04 -39.02 2.19
N ALA A 427 5.46 -39.29 1.02
CA ALA A 427 6.01 -40.27 0.08
C ALA A 427 7.44 -39.92 -0.37
N LEU A 428 7.68 -38.65 -0.67
CA LEU A 428 9.00 -38.14 -1.00
C LEU A 428 9.96 -38.43 0.17
N LEU A 429 9.62 -37.99 1.39
CA LEU A 429 10.48 -38.12 2.58
C LEU A 429 10.84 -39.59 2.87
N LEU A 430 9.85 -40.49 2.80
CA LEU A 430 10.04 -41.92 3.01
C LEU A 430 10.96 -42.54 1.94
N SER A 431 10.80 -42.15 0.67
CA SER A 431 11.67 -42.62 -0.41
C SER A 431 13.12 -42.17 -0.22
N ARG A 432 13.33 -40.90 0.14
CA ARG A 432 14.68 -40.37 0.40
C ARG A 432 15.34 -41.08 1.59
N PHE A 433 14.57 -41.38 2.64
CA PHE A 433 15.07 -42.13 3.78
C PHE A 433 15.40 -43.59 3.42
N ASP A 434 14.58 -44.25 2.59
CA ASP A 434 14.88 -45.59 2.07
C ASP A 434 16.22 -45.64 1.31
N SER A 435 16.46 -44.65 0.44
CA SER A 435 17.72 -44.52 -0.29
C SER A 435 18.90 -44.25 0.65
N TYR A 436 18.71 -43.36 1.63
CA TYR A 436 19.72 -43.09 2.66
C TYR A 436 20.12 -44.35 3.45
N LEU A 437 19.14 -45.18 3.83
CA LEU A 437 19.39 -46.45 4.52
C LEU A 437 20.12 -47.46 3.63
N ALA A 438 19.75 -47.58 2.36
CA ALA A 438 20.39 -48.49 1.42
C ALA A 438 21.86 -48.12 1.14
N GLU A 439 22.18 -46.81 1.12
CA GLU A 439 23.52 -46.30 0.87
C GLU A 439 24.42 -46.36 2.11
N ASN A 440 23.92 -45.92 3.27
CA ASN A 440 24.73 -45.73 4.47
C ASN A 440 24.67 -46.93 5.44
N TYR A 441 23.63 -47.77 5.36
CA TYR A 441 23.41 -48.90 6.26
C TYR A 441 23.12 -50.22 5.51
N PRO A 442 24.04 -50.67 4.63
CA PRO A 442 23.83 -51.87 3.80
C PRO A 442 23.70 -53.16 4.61
N ASP A 443 24.22 -53.20 5.84
CA ASP A 443 24.05 -54.33 6.77
C ASP A 443 22.59 -54.47 7.24
N GLN A 444 21.87 -53.35 7.37
CA GLN A 444 20.48 -53.31 7.81
C GLN A 444 19.51 -53.41 6.62
N VAL A 445 19.88 -52.83 5.47
CA VAL A 445 19.14 -52.92 4.21
C VAL A 445 20.05 -53.48 3.11
N PRO A 446 20.22 -54.82 3.05
CA PRO A 446 21.03 -55.45 2.01
C PRO A 446 20.44 -55.25 0.62
N ALA A 447 21.28 -55.16 -0.41
CA ALA A 447 20.82 -55.03 -1.80
C ALA A 447 19.91 -56.19 -2.25
N THR A 448 20.09 -57.38 -1.69
CA THR A 448 19.21 -58.55 -1.92
C THR A 448 17.80 -58.31 -1.40
N LEU A 449 17.66 -57.64 -0.26
CA LEU A 449 16.38 -57.28 0.35
C LEU A 449 15.64 -56.24 -0.52
N ALA A 450 16.35 -55.20 -0.92
CA ALA A 450 15.80 -54.14 -1.78
C ALA A 450 15.31 -54.68 -3.13
N ARG A 451 16.05 -55.63 -3.73
CA ARG A 451 15.64 -56.29 -4.99
C ARG A 451 14.44 -57.21 -4.82
N LYS A 452 14.28 -57.84 -3.66
CA LYS A 452 13.17 -58.77 -3.39
C LYS A 452 11.83 -58.04 -3.24
N PHE A 453 11.85 -56.87 -2.62
CA PHE A 453 10.65 -56.07 -2.35
C PHE A 453 10.72 -54.73 -3.10
N VAL A 454 10.44 -54.80 -4.40
CA VAL A 454 10.44 -53.64 -5.29
C VAL A 454 9.33 -52.66 -4.89
N PHE A 455 9.68 -51.39 -4.82
CA PHE A 455 8.78 -50.29 -4.51
C PHE A 455 8.79 -49.27 -5.64
N GLN A 456 7.63 -48.69 -5.95
CA GLN A 456 7.52 -47.66 -6.97
C GLN A 456 7.91 -46.31 -6.36
N ASP A 457 9.12 -45.85 -6.67
CA ASP A 457 9.62 -44.58 -6.16
C ASP A 457 8.86 -43.39 -6.76
N ILE A 458 8.37 -42.51 -5.89
CA ILE A 458 7.72 -41.24 -6.28
C ILE A 458 8.71 -40.29 -6.98
N VAL A 459 10.00 -40.37 -6.67
CA VAL A 459 11.04 -39.54 -7.28
C VAL A 459 11.08 -39.77 -8.80
N ALA A 460 10.78 -40.98 -9.28
CA ALA A 460 10.67 -41.26 -10.70
C ALA A 460 9.53 -40.49 -11.40
N SER A 461 8.52 -40.03 -10.64
CA SER A 461 7.39 -39.26 -11.16
C SER A 461 7.55 -37.73 -11.02
N VAL A 462 8.25 -37.26 -9.99
CA VAL A 462 8.45 -35.82 -9.72
C VAL A 462 9.74 -35.30 -10.38
N GLY A 463 10.77 -36.15 -10.51
CA GLY A 463 12.09 -35.81 -11.03
C GLY A 463 13.12 -35.56 -9.93
N PRO A 464 14.18 -34.77 -10.19
CA PRO A 464 15.25 -34.51 -9.23
C PRO A 464 14.73 -34.01 -7.88
N TRP A 465 15.36 -34.50 -6.81
CA TRP A 465 14.90 -34.29 -5.45
C TRP A 465 15.02 -32.82 -5.01
N GLU A 466 16.04 -32.13 -5.46
CA GLU A 466 16.36 -30.73 -5.13
C GLU A 466 15.28 -29.77 -5.66
N GLU A 467 14.61 -30.15 -6.75
CA GLU A 467 13.49 -29.42 -7.37
C GLU A 467 12.12 -30.01 -7.00
N SER A 468 12.07 -30.94 -6.05
CA SER A 468 10.82 -31.64 -5.71
C SER A 468 9.73 -30.72 -5.19
N ALA A 469 10.08 -29.66 -4.46
CA ALA A 469 9.13 -28.70 -3.90
C ALA A 469 8.36 -27.93 -5.00
N PRO A 470 8.99 -27.12 -5.86
CA PRO A 470 8.28 -26.37 -6.90
C PRO A 470 7.49 -27.30 -7.85
N ARG A 471 8.09 -28.43 -8.26
CA ARG A 471 7.41 -29.39 -9.16
C ARG A 471 6.17 -30.04 -8.53
N THR A 472 6.21 -30.31 -7.22
CA THR A 472 5.04 -30.83 -6.51
C THR A 472 3.92 -29.79 -6.49
N ILE A 473 4.25 -28.54 -6.21
CA ILE A 473 3.27 -27.44 -6.20
C ILE A 473 2.65 -27.24 -7.59
N ASP A 474 3.46 -27.22 -8.65
CA ASP A 474 2.95 -27.05 -10.01
C ASP A 474 2.09 -28.23 -10.45
N SER A 475 2.48 -29.46 -10.11
CA SER A 475 1.64 -30.64 -10.32
C SER A 475 0.29 -30.54 -9.60
N LEU A 476 0.23 -29.93 -8.40
CA LEU A 476 -1.02 -29.71 -7.67
C LEU A 476 -1.90 -28.62 -8.30
N LYS A 477 -1.30 -27.63 -8.98
CA LYS A 477 -2.05 -26.61 -9.75
C LYS A 477 -2.75 -27.23 -10.97
N GLU A 478 -2.08 -28.14 -11.66
CA GLU A 478 -2.62 -28.82 -12.85
C GLU A 478 -3.61 -29.94 -12.52
N HIS A 479 -3.48 -30.54 -11.34
CA HIS A 479 -4.28 -31.70 -10.93
C HIS A 479 -5.74 -31.32 -10.65
N LYS A 480 -6.68 -31.91 -11.42
CA LYS A 480 -8.12 -31.58 -11.41
C LYS A 480 -8.75 -31.49 -10.00
N PRO A 481 -8.57 -32.46 -9.09
CA PRO A 481 -9.05 -32.38 -7.70
C PRO A 481 -8.61 -31.16 -6.89
N THR A 482 -7.41 -30.65 -7.14
CA THR A 482 -6.76 -29.63 -6.30
C THR A 482 -6.68 -28.27 -6.99
N ALA A 483 -6.81 -28.22 -8.32
CA ALA A 483 -6.66 -27.01 -9.12
C ALA A 483 -7.48 -25.83 -8.58
N ALA A 484 -8.76 -26.03 -8.25
CA ALA A 484 -9.59 -24.94 -7.74
C ALA A 484 -9.06 -24.31 -6.43
N GLN A 485 -8.55 -25.13 -5.52
CA GLN A 485 -7.96 -24.66 -4.26
C GLN A 485 -6.56 -24.09 -4.49
N ALA A 486 -5.75 -24.73 -5.33
CA ALA A 486 -4.38 -24.30 -5.64
C ALA A 486 -4.34 -22.90 -6.26
N HIS A 487 -5.37 -22.52 -7.03
CA HIS A 487 -5.51 -21.20 -7.63
C HIS A 487 -6.20 -20.16 -6.71
N SER A 488 -6.53 -20.52 -5.46
CA SER A 488 -7.08 -19.56 -4.49
C SER A 488 -5.97 -18.66 -3.90
N PRO A 489 -6.26 -17.38 -3.58
CA PRO A 489 -5.23 -16.40 -3.17
C PRO A 489 -4.28 -16.86 -2.07
N LEU A 490 -4.80 -17.34 -0.94
CA LEU A 490 -3.96 -17.79 0.20
C LEU A 490 -3.16 -19.05 -0.14
N LYS A 491 -3.73 -19.99 -0.89
CA LYS A 491 -3.01 -21.21 -1.31
C LYS A 491 -1.96 -20.93 -2.37
N LEU A 492 -2.11 -19.90 -3.21
CA LEU A 492 -1.04 -19.42 -4.07
C LEU A 492 0.14 -18.92 -3.25
N ILE A 493 -0.10 -18.11 -2.20
CA ILE A 493 0.95 -17.64 -1.30
C ILE A 493 1.63 -18.84 -0.61
N GLN A 494 0.87 -19.72 0.04
CA GLN A 494 1.41 -20.90 0.72
C GLN A 494 2.20 -21.82 -0.24
N GLY A 495 1.64 -22.09 -1.42
CA GLY A 495 2.31 -22.88 -2.45
C GLY A 495 3.59 -22.21 -2.94
N SER A 496 3.63 -20.88 -3.06
CA SER A 496 4.84 -20.17 -3.49
C SER A 496 5.92 -20.07 -2.42
N LEU A 497 5.55 -20.03 -1.13
CA LEU A 497 6.48 -20.13 -0.01
C LEU A 497 7.15 -21.50 0.02
N ILE A 498 6.36 -22.57 -0.14
CA ILE A 498 6.85 -23.96 -0.19
C ILE A 498 7.67 -24.20 -1.46
N GLY A 499 7.20 -23.71 -2.60
CA GLY A 499 7.89 -23.83 -3.89
C GLY A 499 9.12 -22.93 -4.05
N ARG A 500 9.38 -22.02 -3.10
CA ARG A 500 10.46 -21.02 -3.12
C ARG A 500 10.42 -20.07 -4.32
N ASN A 501 9.23 -19.69 -4.77
CA ASN A 501 9.01 -18.72 -5.86
C ASN A 501 8.07 -17.58 -5.43
N ILE A 502 8.06 -17.23 -4.14
CA ILE A 502 7.25 -16.12 -3.60
C ILE A 502 7.59 -14.78 -4.26
N GLU A 503 8.87 -14.48 -4.50
CA GLU A 503 9.27 -13.23 -5.16
C GLU A 503 8.72 -13.13 -6.60
N GLU A 504 8.76 -14.23 -7.35
CA GLU A 504 8.18 -14.32 -8.70
C GLU A 504 6.66 -14.10 -8.67
N LEU A 505 5.97 -14.72 -7.71
CA LEU A 505 4.54 -14.50 -7.50
C LEU A 505 4.24 -13.01 -7.23
N LEU A 506 5.01 -12.36 -6.36
CA LEU A 506 4.80 -10.95 -5.99
C LEU A 506 5.05 -10.00 -7.17
N VAL A 507 6.05 -10.28 -8.02
CA VAL A 507 6.27 -9.55 -9.28
C VAL A 507 5.08 -9.75 -10.22
N ASN A 508 4.59 -10.99 -10.39
CA ASN A 508 3.46 -11.29 -11.26
C ASN A 508 2.15 -10.64 -10.77
N VAL A 509 1.92 -10.59 -9.46
CA VAL A 509 0.80 -9.84 -8.85
C VAL A 509 0.96 -8.34 -9.09
N GLY A 510 2.16 -7.79 -8.92
CA GLY A 510 2.48 -6.40 -9.22
C GLY A 510 2.23 -6.00 -10.67
N ALA A 511 2.62 -6.87 -11.61
CA ALA A 511 2.33 -6.72 -13.03
C ALA A 511 0.82 -6.84 -13.33
N ALA A 512 0.12 -7.72 -12.62
CA ALA A 512 -1.34 -7.86 -12.73
C ALA A 512 -2.08 -6.58 -12.31
N ILE A 513 -1.66 -5.98 -11.18
CA ILE A 513 -2.18 -4.71 -10.68
C ILE A 513 -1.97 -3.61 -11.72
N PHE A 514 -0.75 -3.50 -12.24
CA PHE A 514 -0.42 -2.52 -13.28
C PHE A 514 -1.34 -2.65 -14.50
N GLU A 515 -1.53 -3.86 -15.04
CA GLU A 515 -2.42 -4.11 -16.17
C GLU A 515 -3.90 -3.81 -15.86
N MET A 516 -4.35 -4.06 -14.62
CA MET A 516 -5.70 -3.70 -14.17
C MET A 516 -5.91 -2.18 -14.14
N THR A 517 -4.91 -1.42 -13.69
CA THR A 517 -4.99 0.04 -13.53
C THR A 517 -4.67 0.81 -14.81
N ARG A 518 -3.97 0.20 -15.76
CA ARG A 518 -3.51 0.84 -17.00
C ARG A 518 -4.61 1.38 -17.90
N LYS A 519 -5.80 0.77 -17.87
CA LYS A 519 -6.96 1.20 -18.68
C LYS A 519 -7.75 2.34 -18.04
N ASP A 520 -7.38 2.78 -16.84
CA ASP A 520 -8.09 3.87 -16.16
C ASP A 520 -7.74 5.21 -16.80
N SER A 521 -8.77 5.98 -17.17
CA SER A 521 -8.63 7.31 -17.73
C SER A 521 -8.04 8.33 -16.73
N ARG A 522 -8.00 8.01 -15.42
CA ARG A 522 -7.49 8.85 -14.32
C ARG A 522 -6.03 8.57 -13.97
N HIS A 523 -5.21 8.14 -14.92
CA HIS A 523 -3.79 7.79 -14.70
C HIS A 523 -2.96 8.83 -13.93
N VAL A 524 -3.30 10.12 -14.01
CA VAL A 524 -2.64 11.19 -13.25
C VAL A 524 -2.85 11.06 -11.72
N ASN A 525 -3.96 10.46 -11.29
CA ASN A 525 -4.33 10.32 -9.87
C ASN A 525 -3.99 8.97 -9.26
N LEU A 526 -3.56 8.01 -10.07
CA LEU A 526 -3.28 6.66 -9.60
C LEU A 526 -1.99 6.64 -8.81
N ILE A 527 -2.04 6.03 -7.62
CA ILE A 527 -0.83 5.76 -6.83
C ILE A 527 0.10 4.78 -7.58
N VAL A 528 -0.47 3.88 -8.38
CA VAL A 528 0.29 3.01 -9.30
C VAL A 528 0.90 3.86 -10.42
N ASP A 529 2.23 3.96 -10.48
CA ASP A 529 2.95 4.76 -11.47
C ASP A 529 2.86 4.09 -12.85
N PRO A 530 2.16 4.70 -13.83
CA PRO A 530 2.03 4.16 -15.17
C PRO A 530 3.35 4.14 -15.95
N ASN A 531 4.35 4.94 -15.53
CA ASN A 531 5.61 5.18 -16.24
C ASN A 531 6.79 4.40 -15.67
N GLY A 532 6.65 3.81 -14.47
CA GLY A 532 7.73 3.07 -13.80
C GLY A 532 8.15 1.79 -14.53
N ILE A 533 7.24 1.16 -15.28
CA ILE A 533 7.53 -0.04 -16.07
C ILE A 533 7.66 0.37 -17.54
N ARG A 534 8.90 0.43 -18.05
CA ARG A 534 9.13 0.62 -19.49
C ARG A 534 8.49 -0.54 -20.26
N LYS A 535 7.73 -0.19 -21.30
CA LYS A 535 6.97 -1.10 -22.18
C LYS A 535 7.79 -2.29 -22.72
N ASP A 536 9.11 -2.14 -22.81
CA ASP A 536 10.04 -3.09 -23.41
C ASP A 536 10.82 -3.94 -22.39
N SER A 537 10.75 -3.62 -21.08
CA SER A 537 11.59 -4.28 -20.06
C SER A 537 10.93 -5.48 -19.38
N ILE A 538 9.59 -5.58 -19.38
CA ILE A 538 8.90 -6.79 -18.94
C ILE A 538 8.49 -7.58 -20.18
N LYS A 539 9.25 -8.64 -20.51
CA LYS A 539 8.76 -9.70 -21.39
C LYS A 539 7.63 -10.42 -20.66
N LEU A 540 6.42 -9.91 -20.79
CA LEU A 540 5.21 -10.48 -20.22
C LEU A 540 4.81 -11.72 -21.06
N ASP A 541 5.51 -12.83 -20.89
CA ASP A 541 5.04 -14.15 -21.34
C ASP A 541 4.11 -14.73 -20.25
N PRO A 542 3.01 -15.46 -20.53
CA PRO A 542 1.86 -15.22 -21.43
C PRO A 542 0.77 -14.38 -20.65
N PRO A 543 -0.56 -14.41 -20.91
CA PRO A 543 -1.47 -13.42 -20.31
C PRO A 543 -1.50 -13.56 -18.79
N VAL A 544 -1.33 -12.44 -18.09
CA VAL A 544 -1.39 -12.32 -16.62
C VAL A 544 -2.43 -13.29 -16.04
N ASP A 545 -1.93 -14.23 -15.25
CA ASP A 545 -2.72 -15.31 -14.67
C ASP A 545 -3.94 -14.73 -13.95
N LYS A 546 -5.12 -15.28 -14.24
CA LYS A 546 -6.40 -14.92 -13.59
C LYS A 546 -6.25 -14.99 -12.06
N CYS A 547 -5.38 -15.86 -11.57
CA CYS A 547 -5.12 -16.11 -10.17
C CYS A 547 -4.35 -14.95 -9.52
N CYS A 548 -3.40 -14.33 -10.22
CA CYS A 548 -2.70 -13.13 -9.72
C CYS A 548 -3.66 -11.93 -9.56
N ARG A 549 -4.61 -11.77 -10.49
CA ARG A 549 -5.68 -10.75 -10.37
C ARG A 549 -6.64 -11.05 -9.21
N ALA A 550 -6.96 -12.31 -8.99
CA ALA A 550 -7.78 -12.72 -7.85
C ALA A 550 -7.07 -12.44 -6.51
N LEU A 551 -5.76 -12.67 -6.42
CA LEU A 551 -4.94 -12.36 -5.25
C LEU A 551 -4.89 -10.84 -4.98
N ALA A 552 -4.64 -10.03 -6.01
CA ALA A 552 -4.69 -8.57 -5.89
C ALA A 552 -6.08 -8.04 -5.49
N SER A 553 -7.13 -8.82 -5.73
CA SER A 553 -8.51 -8.49 -5.41
C SER A 553 -8.99 -9.04 -4.05
N ASP A 554 -8.15 -9.77 -3.31
CA ASP A 554 -8.49 -10.34 -2.02
C ASP A 554 -7.81 -9.54 -0.88
N PRO A 555 -8.56 -9.00 0.09
CA PRO A 555 -8.00 -8.10 1.09
C PRO A 555 -7.01 -8.78 2.05
N HIS A 556 -7.29 -10.03 2.44
CA HIS A 556 -6.39 -10.79 3.32
C HIS A 556 -5.09 -11.11 2.58
N ALA A 557 -5.20 -11.63 1.35
CA ALA A 557 -4.04 -11.99 0.55
C ALA A 557 -3.19 -10.77 0.16
N LEU A 558 -3.81 -9.63 -0.19
CA LEU A 558 -3.09 -8.39 -0.48
C LEU A 558 -2.34 -7.87 0.75
N ARG A 559 -3.00 -7.87 1.93
CA ARG A 559 -2.34 -7.50 3.20
C ARG A 559 -1.14 -8.41 3.48
N ILE A 560 -1.33 -9.73 3.43
CA ILE A 560 -0.26 -10.71 3.68
C ILE A 560 0.88 -10.50 2.68
N ALA A 561 0.59 -10.33 1.39
CA ALA A 561 1.58 -10.10 0.35
C ALA A 561 2.44 -8.86 0.62
N VAL A 562 1.84 -7.73 1.01
CA VAL A 562 2.59 -6.51 1.36
C VAL A 562 3.50 -6.72 2.56
N HIS A 563 3.00 -7.35 3.62
CA HIS A 563 3.82 -7.60 4.81
C HIS A 563 4.93 -8.63 4.52
N ILE A 564 4.71 -9.63 3.66
CA ILE A 564 5.76 -10.52 3.17
C ILE A 564 6.83 -9.73 2.39
N ILE A 565 6.45 -8.81 1.51
CA ILE A 565 7.41 -7.94 0.80
C ILE A 565 8.28 -7.16 1.80
N ILE A 566 7.66 -6.56 2.82
CA ILE A 566 8.37 -5.80 3.86
C ILE A 566 9.33 -6.72 4.64
N ILE A 567 8.88 -7.90 5.05
CA ILE A 567 9.69 -8.88 5.78
C ILE A 567 10.90 -9.31 4.95
N LEU A 568 10.70 -9.68 3.68
CA LEU A 568 11.77 -10.17 2.82
C LEU A 568 12.79 -9.06 2.48
N ARG A 569 12.32 -7.89 2.03
CA ARG A 569 13.20 -6.79 1.59
C ARG A 569 13.80 -6.00 2.75
N GLN A 570 12.98 -5.53 3.67
CA GLN A 570 13.41 -4.58 4.70
C GLN A 570 13.87 -5.30 5.97
N GLY A 571 13.21 -6.40 6.34
CA GLY A 571 13.58 -7.20 7.51
C GLY A 571 14.80 -8.08 7.28
N LEU A 572 14.75 -8.95 6.26
CA LEU A 572 15.78 -9.94 5.99
C LEU A 572 16.83 -9.48 4.96
N ARG A 573 16.58 -8.37 4.24
CA ARG A 573 17.44 -7.87 3.15
C ARG A 573 17.71 -8.93 2.07
N LEU A 574 16.68 -9.69 1.75
CA LEU A 574 16.68 -10.69 0.70
C LEU A 574 16.29 -10.00 -0.61
N ASP A 575 17.28 -9.44 -1.30
CA ASP A 575 17.11 -8.88 -2.64
C ASP A 575 17.56 -9.92 -3.69
N ALA A 576 16.75 -10.97 -3.93
CA ALA A 576 17.09 -11.93 -4.99
C ALA A 576 16.85 -11.30 -6.38
N ILE A 577 15.84 -10.44 -6.51
CA ILE A 577 15.57 -9.70 -7.76
C ILE A 577 16.39 -8.41 -7.79
N LYS A 578 17.55 -8.47 -8.48
CA LYS A 578 18.38 -7.30 -8.78
C LYS A 578 17.83 -6.41 -9.91
N ASP A 579 16.82 -6.90 -10.63
CA ASP A 579 16.20 -6.14 -11.73
C ASP A 579 15.34 -5.00 -11.18
N SER A 580 15.61 -3.78 -11.64
CA SER A 580 14.83 -2.60 -11.25
C SER A 580 13.37 -2.75 -11.64
N SER A 581 13.06 -3.46 -12.74
CA SER A 581 11.68 -3.66 -13.19
C SER A 581 10.90 -4.60 -12.26
N GLY A 582 11.52 -5.67 -11.77
CA GLY A 582 10.89 -6.55 -10.79
C GLY A 582 10.71 -5.86 -9.43
N SER A 583 11.65 -5.00 -9.05
CA SER A 583 11.52 -4.23 -7.82
C SER A 583 10.29 -3.31 -7.84
N LEU A 584 10.14 -2.55 -8.94
CA LEU A 584 9.02 -1.66 -9.20
C LEU A 584 7.68 -2.41 -9.35
N ALA A 585 7.69 -3.64 -9.87
CA ALA A 585 6.48 -4.46 -9.92
C ALA A 585 5.98 -4.78 -8.51
N MET A 586 6.82 -5.22 -7.56
CA MET A 586 6.33 -5.47 -6.19
C MET A 586 5.90 -4.17 -5.50
N ASP A 587 6.52 -3.03 -5.80
CA ASP A 587 6.07 -1.73 -5.30
C ASP A 587 4.61 -1.45 -5.72
N ASN A 588 4.14 -1.98 -6.85
CA ASN A 588 2.72 -1.86 -7.21
C ASN A 588 1.79 -2.63 -6.27
N VAL A 589 2.27 -3.70 -5.61
CA VAL A 589 1.51 -4.42 -4.57
C VAL A 589 1.36 -3.53 -3.33
N ILE A 590 2.43 -2.86 -2.90
CA ILE A 590 2.39 -1.87 -1.81
C ILE A 590 1.46 -0.71 -2.18
N ALA A 591 1.58 -0.17 -3.40
CA ALA A 591 0.74 0.91 -3.89
C ALA A 591 -0.75 0.55 -3.91
N ALA A 592 -1.12 -0.67 -4.32
CA ALA A 592 -2.50 -1.14 -4.29
C ALA A 592 -3.06 -1.24 -2.87
N TYR A 593 -2.24 -1.67 -1.91
CA TYR A 593 -2.63 -1.69 -0.51
C TYR A 593 -2.78 -0.28 0.06
N ILE A 594 -1.88 0.66 -0.27
CA ILE A 594 -2.03 2.07 0.11
C ILE A 594 -3.31 2.67 -0.50
N GLU A 595 -3.65 2.34 -1.74
CA GLU A 595 -4.91 2.78 -2.35
C GLU A 595 -6.12 2.20 -1.59
N MET A 596 -6.06 0.96 -1.12
CA MET A 596 -7.08 0.38 -0.23
C MET A 596 -7.18 1.14 1.11
N LEU A 597 -6.06 1.53 1.72
CA LEU A 597 -6.03 2.35 2.94
C LEU A 597 -6.65 3.74 2.72
N ARG A 598 -6.31 4.36 1.59
CA ARG A 598 -6.88 5.65 1.16
C ARG A 598 -8.40 5.55 1.01
N LEU A 599 -8.90 4.53 0.30
CA LEU A 599 -10.33 4.30 0.08
C LEU A 599 -11.09 3.99 1.39
N SER A 600 -10.45 3.33 2.35
CA SER A 600 -11.00 3.08 3.71
C SER A 600 -10.88 4.27 4.67
N ARG A 601 -10.37 5.42 4.20
CA ARG A 601 -10.12 6.65 4.99
C ARG A 601 -9.17 6.43 6.18
N ARG A 602 -8.25 5.48 6.07
CA ARG A 602 -7.20 5.19 7.06
C ARG A 602 -5.87 5.84 6.65
N ILE A 603 -5.91 7.17 6.51
CA ILE A 603 -4.81 7.95 5.93
C ILE A 603 -3.60 8.01 6.86
N ASP A 604 -3.80 8.01 8.18
CA ASP A 604 -2.72 8.09 9.18
C ASP A 604 -1.64 7.01 9.05
N MET A 605 -1.98 5.84 8.48
CA MET A 605 -1.07 4.70 8.36
C MET A 605 -0.24 4.71 7.08
N ILE A 606 -0.61 5.56 6.11
CA ILE A 606 -0.02 5.60 4.78
C ILE A 606 1.49 5.93 4.82
N PRO A 607 1.99 6.90 5.61
CA PRO A 607 3.41 7.20 5.67
C PRO A 607 4.27 5.99 6.04
N LEU A 608 3.80 5.17 6.98
CA LEU A 608 4.49 3.94 7.41
C LEU A 608 4.70 2.94 6.26
N TYR A 609 3.67 2.74 5.44
CA TYR A 609 3.75 1.85 4.27
C TYR A 609 4.48 2.49 3.09
N ALA A 610 4.36 3.80 2.91
CA ALA A 610 5.08 4.53 1.88
C ALA A 610 6.61 4.49 2.13
N ALA A 611 7.05 4.52 3.39
CA ALA A 611 8.47 4.36 3.74
C ALA A 611 9.08 3.02 3.27
N GLN A 612 8.25 2.02 2.91
CA GLN A 612 8.71 0.70 2.51
C GLN A 612 8.98 0.55 1.00
N PHE A 613 8.68 1.57 0.18
CA PHE A 613 8.97 1.53 -1.26
C PHE A 613 10.47 1.42 -1.54
N SER A 614 10.81 0.83 -2.69
CA SER A 614 12.20 0.58 -3.09
C SER A 614 12.99 1.84 -3.48
N THR A 615 12.30 2.90 -3.91
CA THR A 615 12.92 4.16 -4.40
C THR A 615 12.22 5.38 -3.83
N GLU A 616 12.99 6.40 -3.46
CA GLU A 616 12.48 7.68 -2.93
C GLU A 616 11.52 8.36 -3.91
N ALA A 617 11.81 8.31 -5.22
CA ALA A 617 10.92 8.82 -6.25
C ALA A 617 9.50 8.20 -6.19
N ARG A 618 9.41 6.89 -5.87
CA ARG A 618 8.12 6.20 -5.73
C ARG A 618 7.39 6.61 -4.45
N GLN A 619 8.13 6.85 -3.37
CA GLN A 619 7.60 7.38 -2.11
C GLN A 619 6.92 8.73 -2.37
N HIS A 620 7.65 9.67 -2.99
CA HIS A 620 7.14 11.01 -3.30
C HIS A 620 5.95 10.96 -4.26
N HIS A 621 6.02 10.12 -5.31
CA HIS A 621 4.92 9.90 -6.24
C HIS A 621 3.64 9.43 -5.53
N CYS A 622 3.77 8.47 -4.61
CA CYS A 622 2.64 7.94 -3.85
C CYS A 622 2.03 9.00 -2.93
N LEU A 623 2.85 9.59 -2.05
CA LEU A 623 2.43 10.56 -1.05
C LEU A 623 1.82 11.80 -1.70
N GLY A 624 2.43 12.29 -2.79
CA GLY A 624 1.94 13.44 -3.54
C GLY A 624 0.53 13.28 -4.09
N ARG A 625 0.03 12.04 -4.29
CA ARG A 625 -1.35 11.79 -4.76
C ARG A 625 -2.37 11.65 -3.63
N ILE A 626 -1.91 11.52 -2.39
CA ILE A 626 -2.72 11.31 -1.20
C ILE A 626 -2.99 12.63 -0.47
N LEU A 627 -2.02 13.56 -0.50
CA LEU A 627 -2.14 14.90 0.09
C LEU A 627 -3.44 15.64 -0.30
N PRO A 628 -3.97 15.60 -1.55
CA PRO A 628 -5.21 16.30 -1.91
C PRO A 628 -6.45 15.85 -1.15
N ASP A 629 -6.42 14.66 -0.54
CA ASP A 629 -7.57 14.12 0.19
C ASP A 629 -7.68 14.70 1.62
N ILE A 630 -6.59 15.29 2.14
CA ILE A 630 -6.51 15.82 3.51
C ILE A 630 -6.76 17.33 3.49
N LYS A 631 -7.98 17.73 3.84
CA LYS A 631 -8.41 19.14 3.79
C LYS A 631 -8.29 19.89 5.12
N ASN A 632 -8.22 19.18 6.24
CA ASN A 632 -8.20 19.80 7.57
C ASN A 632 -6.76 20.17 7.97
N SER A 633 -6.53 21.42 8.37
CA SER A 633 -5.19 21.92 8.71
C SER A 633 -4.50 21.18 9.85
N ASP A 634 -5.25 20.70 10.85
CA ASP A 634 -4.64 19.93 11.94
C ASP A 634 -4.23 18.52 11.48
N ASP A 635 -5.04 17.88 10.63
CA ASP A 635 -4.70 16.60 10.02
C ASP A 635 -3.52 16.72 9.04
N GLN A 636 -3.38 17.85 8.34
CA GLN A 636 -2.22 18.14 7.49
C GLN A 636 -0.92 18.19 8.31
N LYS A 637 -0.92 18.91 9.45
CA LYS A 637 0.25 18.99 10.33
C LYS A 637 0.61 17.65 10.95
N ASP A 638 -0.39 16.89 11.38
CA ASP A 638 -0.18 15.56 11.93
C ASP A 638 0.38 14.61 10.86
N PHE A 639 -0.12 14.68 9.62
CA PHE A 639 0.37 13.86 8.52
C PHE A 639 1.84 14.17 8.17
N LEU A 640 2.22 15.45 8.09
CA LEU A 640 3.62 15.84 7.89
C LEU A 640 4.53 15.35 9.03
N ARG A 641 4.06 15.41 10.28
CA ARG A 641 4.80 14.85 11.42
C ARG A 641 5.01 13.35 11.29
N LEU A 642 3.97 12.61 10.89
CA LEU A 642 4.05 11.16 10.67
C LEU A 642 5.04 10.80 9.54
N MET A 643 5.11 11.63 8.49
CA MET A 643 6.11 11.46 7.43
C MET A 643 7.53 11.60 7.96
N GLU A 644 7.81 12.67 8.73
CA GLU A 644 9.12 12.89 9.37
C GLU A 644 9.48 11.74 10.33
N GLU A 645 8.53 11.27 11.14
CA GLU A 645 8.72 10.15 12.07
C GLU A 645 9.05 8.83 11.34
N CYS A 646 8.52 8.64 10.13
CA CYS A 646 8.81 7.47 9.29
C CYS A 646 10.12 7.59 8.50
N GLY A 647 10.80 8.75 8.53
CA GLY A 647 12.02 9.02 7.77
C GLY A 647 11.78 9.45 6.32
N LEU A 648 10.58 9.95 5.99
CA LEU A 648 10.23 10.44 4.65
C LEU A 648 10.45 11.95 4.55
N ASP A 649 10.85 12.44 3.37
CA ASP A 649 10.96 13.88 3.11
C ASP A 649 9.59 14.50 2.77
N PRO A 650 9.03 15.37 3.64
CA PRO A 650 7.77 16.05 3.36
C PRO A 650 7.86 17.07 2.22
N VAL A 651 9.02 17.64 1.94
CA VAL A 651 9.19 18.69 0.93
C VAL A 651 9.01 18.13 -0.45
N ASP A 652 9.68 17.02 -0.75
CA ASP A 652 9.63 16.40 -2.07
C ASP A 652 8.25 15.80 -2.36
N ALA A 653 7.57 15.26 -1.34
CA ALA A 653 6.19 14.80 -1.48
C ALA A 653 5.21 15.95 -1.79
N VAL A 654 5.37 17.10 -1.13
CA VAL A 654 4.55 18.31 -1.40
C VAL A 654 4.90 18.90 -2.78
N SER A 655 6.17 18.89 -3.16
CA SER A 655 6.61 19.32 -4.49
C SER A 655 6.04 18.44 -5.61
N GLU A 656 6.07 17.13 -5.44
CA GLU A 656 5.47 16.17 -6.39
C GLU A 656 3.94 16.34 -6.47
N ASN A 657 3.28 16.59 -5.33
CA ASN A 657 1.86 16.97 -5.32
C ASN A 657 1.59 18.19 -6.19
N TYR A 658 2.36 19.27 -5.99
CA TYR A 658 2.23 20.49 -6.77
C TYR A 658 2.41 20.24 -8.26
N GLN A 659 3.48 19.55 -8.66
CA GLN A 659 3.74 19.25 -10.06
C GLN A 659 2.61 18.43 -10.69
N CYS A 660 2.05 17.46 -9.95
CA CYS A 660 0.95 16.63 -10.41
C CYS A 660 -0.34 17.45 -10.60
N VAL A 661 -0.72 18.25 -9.61
CA VAL A 661 -1.91 19.10 -9.65
C VAL A 661 -1.78 20.17 -10.74
N LEU A 662 -0.59 20.76 -10.90
CA LEU A 662 -0.32 21.74 -11.95
C LEU A 662 -0.46 21.13 -13.34
N LYS A 663 0.04 19.92 -13.58
CA LYS A 663 -0.17 19.18 -14.84
C LYS A 663 -1.67 18.90 -15.07
N ALA A 664 -2.38 18.39 -14.05
CA ALA A 664 -3.81 18.08 -14.12
C ALA A 664 -4.70 19.31 -14.35
N SER A 665 -4.25 20.48 -13.91
CA SER A 665 -4.97 21.75 -14.11
C SER A 665 -5.11 22.11 -15.60
N GLY A 666 -4.20 21.60 -16.45
CA GLY A 666 -4.12 21.95 -17.87
C GLY A 666 -3.42 23.30 -18.13
N LEU A 667 -2.89 23.95 -17.09
CA LEU A 667 -2.07 25.16 -17.24
C LEU A 667 -0.76 24.85 -17.98
N LEU A 668 -0.20 23.65 -17.83
CA LEU A 668 1.01 23.24 -18.55
C LEU A 668 0.75 22.65 -19.94
N ASP A 669 -0.50 22.38 -20.30
CA ASP A 669 -0.82 21.85 -21.63
C ASP A 669 -0.70 22.98 -22.65
N GLY A 670 0.12 22.79 -23.69
CA GLY A 670 0.36 23.75 -24.79
C GLY A 670 -0.88 24.14 -25.61
N ILE A 671 -2.07 23.72 -25.17
CA ILE A 671 -3.39 24.12 -25.64
C ILE A 671 -3.72 25.55 -25.15
N MET A 672 -3.29 25.93 -23.94
CA MET A 672 -3.49 27.28 -23.41
C MET A 672 -2.32 28.18 -23.80
N ARG A 673 -2.53 29.04 -24.81
CA ARG A 673 -1.52 30.04 -25.19
C ARG A 673 -1.31 31.04 -24.04
N PRO A 674 -0.04 31.40 -23.72
CA PRO A 674 0.23 32.49 -22.80
C PRO A 674 -0.51 33.77 -23.21
N VAL A 675 -0.86 34.59 -22.23
CA VAL A 675 -1.47 35.90 -22.47
C VAL A 675 -0.43 36.79 -23.13
N ASP A 676 -0.60 37.06 -24.42
CA ASP A 676 0.25 38.00 -25.15
C ASP A 676 0.07 39.45 -24.66
N ARG A 677 -1.15 39.78 -24.20
CA ARG A 677 -1.50 41.13 -23.74
C ARG A 677 -2.64 41.10 -22.73
N TYR A 678 -2.41 41.69 -21.55
CA TYR A 678 -3.48 41.96 -20.60
C TYR A 678 -4.21 43.27 -20.98
N VAL A 679 -5.54 43.23 -21.12
CA VAL A 679 -6.34 44.39 -21.55
C VAL A 679 -7.13 44.92 -20.35
N MET A 680 -6.64 46.02 -19.78
CA MET A 680 -7.25 46.70 -18.64
C MET A 680 -7.86 48.06 -19.03
N LEU A 681 -7.37 48.67 -20.11
CA LEU A 681 -7.76 49.99 -20.57
C LEU A 681 -8.77 49.95 -21.73
N GLU A 682 -9.76 50.85 -21.69
CA GLU A 682 -10.69 51.14 -22.78
C GLU A 682 -10.45 52.55 -23.35
N PRO A 683 -10.63 52.77 -24.66
CA PRO A 683 -10.51 54.10 -25.25
C PRO A 683 -11.65 55.01 -24.77
N THR A 684 -11.34 56.31 -24.62
CA THR A 684 -12.29 57.37 -24.26
C THR A 684 -12.55 58.28 -25.47
N LYS A 685 -13.64 59.07 -25.44
CA LYS A 685 -13.96 60.00 -26.54
C LYS A 685 -12.93 61.12 -26.59
N GLU A 686 -12.59 61.60 -27.79
CA GLU A 686 -11.62 62.69 -27.97
C GLU A 686 -12.01 64.01 -27.27
N SER A 687 -13.29 64.19 -26.96
CA SER A 687 -13.82 65.33 -26.20
C SER A 687 -13.51 65.27 -24.69
N ASP A 688 -13.22 64.07 -24.16
CA ASP A 688 -13.12 63.83 -22.72
C ASP A 688 -11.68 64.08 -22.26
N TRP A 689 -11.43 65.24 -21.66
CA TRP A 689 -10.11 65.62 -21.16
C TRP A 689 -9.84 65.12 -19.73
N LEU A 690 -10.81 64.47 -19.09
CA LEU A 690 -10.65 63.83 -17.77
C LEU A 690 -9.61 62.71 -17.81
N TRP A 691 -9.50 62.02 -18.95
CA TRP A 691 -8.58 60.90 -19.15
C TRP A 691 -7.62 61.18 -20.31
N PRO A 692 -6.42 60.58 -20.34
CA PRO A 692 -5.45 60.73 -21.44
C PRO A 692 -5.83 59.90 -22.68
N GLY A 693 -7.09 59.94 -23.11
CA GLY A 693 -7.60 59.16 -24.23
C GLY A 693 -7.87 57.69 -23.94
N LYS A 694 -7.44 57.15 -22.79
CA LYS A 694 -7.80 55.83 -22.28
C LYS A 694 -8.15 55.89 -20.79
N ARG A 695 -9.01 54.98 -20.34
CA ARG A 695 -9.38 54.82 -18.92
C ARG A 695 -9.48 53.35 -18.56
N ILE A 696 -9.50 53.03 -17.26
CA ILE A 696 -9.69 51.64 -16.79
C ILE A 696 -11.08 51.16 -17.16
N LYS A 697 -11.16 49.97 -17.78
CA LYS A 697 -12.42 49.32 -18.18
C LYS A 697 -13.22 48.91 -16.95
N LYS A 698 -14.55 49.04 -17.00
CA LYS A 698 -15.42 48.57 -15.91
C LYS A 698 -15.48 47.04 -15.87
N ASN A 699 -15.36 46.44 -14.69
CA ASN A 699 -15.36 44.98 -14.48
C ASN A 699 -14.40 44.26 -15.44
N PHE A 700 -13.18 44.80 -15.60
CA PHE A 700 -12.15 44.19 -16.46
C PHE A 700 -11.63 42.86 -15.90
N PHE A 701 -12.01 42.52 -14.67
CA PHE A 701 -11.49 41.42 -13.90
C PHE A 701 -12.61 40.64 -13.20
N ASP A 702 -12.55 39.32 -13.26
CA ASP A 702 -13.43 38.41 -12.52
C ASP A 702 -12.67 37.80 -11.33
N PHE A 703 -13.26 37.89 -10.14
CA PHE A 703 -12.72 37.33 -8.91
C PHE A 703 -13.06 35.84 -8.74
N SER A 704 -13.85 35.25 -9.64
CA SER A 704 -14.23 33.84 -9.56
C SER A 704 -13.04 32.91 -9.80
N THR A 705 -13.00 31.81 -9.03
CA THR A 705 -12.03 30.72 -9.20
C THR A 705 -12.73 29.49 -9.75
N ASN A 706 -12.00 28.71 -10.54
CA ASN A 706 -12.43 27.40 -11.01
C ASN A 706 -12.00 26.29 -10.02
N VAL A 707 -12.70 25.15 -10.03
CA VAL A 707 -12.37 23.95 -9.25
C VAL A 707 -10.91 23.51 -9.45
N LYS A 708 -10.39 23.61 -10.68
CA LYS A 708 -9.00 23.29 -10.99
C LYS A 708 -8.00 24.29 -10.39
N GLU A 709 -8.38 25.55 -10.27
CA GLU A 709 -7.55 26.58 -9.64
C GLU A 709 -7.58 26.42 -8.13
N ASP A 710 -8.75 26.16 -7.56
CA ASP A 710 -8.89 25.90 -6.13
C ASP A 710 -8.04 24.69 -5.70
N ALA A 711 -7.92 23.65 -6.53
CA ALA A 711 -7.01 22.53 -6.26
C ALA A 711 -5.52 22.94 -6.20
N VAL A 712 -5.08 23.87 -7.05
CA VAL A 712 -3.71 24.43 -7.00
C VAL A 712 -3.51 25.27 -5.74
N LEU A 713 -4.53 26.04 -5.33
CA LEU A 713 -4.49 26.82 -4.10
C LEU A 713 -4.42 25.92 -2.86
N ASP A 714 -5.25 24.89 -2.79
CA ASP A 714 -5.26 23.91 -1.70
C ASP A 714 -3.91 23.19 -1.58
N CYS A 715 -3.25 22.90 -2.72
CA CYS A 715 -1.90 22.36 -2.75
C CYS A 715 -0.88 23.32 -2.13
N MET A 716 -0.94 24.62 -2.47
CA MET A 716 -0.01 25.62 -1.93
C MET A 716 -0.10 25.74 -0.40
N GLU A 717 -1.27 25.52 0.20
CA GLU A 717 -1.44 25.58 1.65
C GLU A 717 -0.55 24.58 2.41
N TRP A 718 -0.13 23.47 1.79
CA TRP A 718 0.79 22.51 2.41
C TRP A 718 2.16 23.12 2.72
N TYR A 719 2.65 24.02 1.87
CA TYR A 719 3.94 24.71 2.10
C TYR A 719 3.93 25.61 3.34
N ARG A 720 2.74 26.01 3.81
CA ARG A 720 2.54 26.72 5.07
C ARG A 720 2.95 25.87 6.28
N HIS A 721 2.75 24.55 6.17
CA HIS A 721 2.96 23.62 7.28
C HIS A 721 4.35 22.99 7.31
N LEU A 722 5.13 23.10 6.22
CA LEU A 722 6.53 22.66 6.16
C LEU A 722 7.42 23.51 7.08
N GLN A 723 7.87 22.92 8.19
CA GLN A 723 8.80 23.58 9.12
C GLN A 723 10.21 23.61 8.52
N ARG A 724 10.90 24.74 8.60
CA ARG A 724 12.32 24.87 8.20
C ARG A 724 12.63 24.62 6.70
N PHE A 725 11.69 24.89 5.81
CA PHE A 725 11.92 24.88 4.36
C PHE A 725 11.49 26.20 3.71
N ARG A 726 12.41 27.16 3.62
CA ARG A 726 12.18 28.51 3.06
C ARG A 726 12.33 28.59 1.54
N GLY A 727 13.40 28.03 0.98
CA GLY A 727 13.71 28.11 -0.46
C GLY A 727 12.63 27.46 -1.33
N PRO A 728 12.36 26.14 -1.17
CA PRO A 728 11.34 25.44 -1.94
C PRO A 728 9.94 26.07 -1.83
N THR A 729 9.61 26.66 -0.68
CA THR A 729 8.32 27.35 -0.47
C THR A 729 8.19 28.58 -1.36
N PHE A 730 9.15 29.51 -1.33
CA PHE A 730 9.07 30.72 -2.14
C PHE A 730 9.26 30.44 -3.64
N LEU A 731 10.04 29.42 -3.99
CA LEU A 731 10.15 28.93 -5.37
C LEU A 731 8.81 28.41 -5.89
N ALA A 732 8.14 27.52 -5.16
CA ALA A 732 6.85 26.96 -5.56
C ALA A 732 5.75 28.04 -5.63
N LEU A 733 5.72 28.97 -4.68
CA LEU A 733 4.78 30.10 -4.70
C LEU A 733 5.00 31.03 -5.90
N THR A 734 6.27 31.34 -6.21
CA THR A 734 6.64 32.13 -7.39
C THR A 734 6.18 31.43 -8.66
N ASP A 735 6.46 30.12 -8.77
CA ASP A 735 6.11 29.31 -9.93
C ASP A 735 4.59 29.22 -10.13
N ALA A 736 3.83 29.01 -9.05
CA ALA A 736 2.37 28.94 -9.10
C ALA A 736 1.75 30.27 -9.54
N VAL A 737 2.15 31.40 -8.95
CA VAL A 737 1.64 32.73 -9.36
C VAL A 737 2.05 33.06 -10.80
N LYS A 738 3.30 32.76 -11.18
CA LYS A 738 3.80 32.94 -12.55
C LYS A 738 2.92 32.20 -13.56
N HIS A 739 2.63 30.91 -13.34
CA HIS A 739 1.77 30.13 -14.22
C HIS A 739 0.33 30.65 -14.24
N LEU A 740 -0.26 31.01 -13.10
CA LEU A 740 -1.61 31.59 -13.06
C LEU A 740 -1.69 32.91 -13.85
N LEU A 741 -0.69 33.78 -13.74
CA LEU A 741 -0.62 35.04 -14.48
C LEU A 741 -0.37 34.85 -15.97
N LEU A 742 0.48 33.89 -16.37
CA LEU A 742 0.74 33.58 -17.78
C LEU A 742 -0.54 33.13 -18.50
N HIS A 743 -1.44 32.45 -17.82
CA HIS A 743 -2.73 32.01 -18.39
C HIS A 743 -3.90 32.97 -18.09
N GLY A 744 -3.62 34.16 -17.55
CA GLY A 744 -4.61 35.21 -17.29
C GLY A 744 -5.59 34.90 -16.15
N ARG A 745 -5.26 33.95 -15.27
CA ARG A 745 -6.08 33.52 -14.12
C ARG A 745 -5.76 34.36 -12.89
N LEU A 746 -5.98 35.68 -13.01
CA LEU A 746 -5.66 36.63 -11.94
C LEU A 746 -6.55 36.46 -10.69
N GLY A 747 -7.75 35.87 -10.80
CA GLY A 747 -8.65 35.54 -9.68
C GLY A 747 -7.98 34.63 -8.68
N ALA A 748 -7.46 33.52 -9.19
CA ALA A 748 -6.70 32.54 -8.42
C ALA A 748 -5.38 33.13 -7.91
N ALA A 749 -4.64 33.89 -8.74
CA ALA A 749 -3.38 34.51 -8.32
C ALA A 749 -3.59 35.47 -7.13
N LEU A 750 -4.62 36.33 -7.18
CA LEU A 750 -4.97 37.23 -6.08
C LEU A 750 -5.43 36.50 -4.82
N LYS A 751 -6.16 35.40 -4.98
CA LYS A 751 -6.57 34.57 -3.85
C LYS A 751 -5.35 33.94 -3.16
N LEU A 752 -4.38 33.45 -3.94
CA LEU A 752 -3.12 32.89 -3.43
C LEU A 752 -2.27 33.95 -2.71
N THR A 753 -2.05 35.10 -3.33
CA THR A 753 -1.22 36.16 -2.74
C THR A 753 -1.84 36.76 -1.49
N ARG A 754 -3.17 36.68 -1.32
CA ARG A 754 -3.84 37.10 -0.08
C ARG A 754 -3.76 36.05 1.03
N SER A 755 -3.91 34.76 0.70
CA SER A 755 -3.87 33.69 1.70
C SER A 755 -2.44 33.41 2.17
N MET A 756 -1.46 33.56 1.27
CA MET A 756 -0.04 33.31 1.50
C MET A 756 0.80 34.54 1.11
N SER A 757 0.45 35.72 1.61
CA SER A 757 1.25 36.94 1.39
C SER A 757 2.65 36.78 1.95
N VAL A 758 3.61 37.56 1.44
CA VAL A 758 4.97 37.58 2.01
C VAL A 758 4.95 37.94 3.49
N GLU A 759 4.04 38.81 3.93
CA GLU A 759 3.82 39.17 5.34
C GLU A 759 3.35 37.97 6.18
N VAL A 760 2.37 37.21 5.71
CA VAL A 760 1.87 36.04 6.46
C VAL A 760 2.96 34.96 6.53
N MET A 761 3.67 34.75 5.42
CA MET A 761 4.74 33.77 5.33
C MET A 761 5.98 34.19 6.13
N SER A 762 6.28 35.49 6.22
CA SER A 762 7.40 36.00 7.01
C SER A 762 7.19 35.73 8.48
N LEU A 763 6.03 36.11 9.04
CA LEU A 763 5.67 35.85 10.43
C LEU A 763 5.75 34.37 10.82
N GLN A 764 5.39 33.47 9.92
CA GLN A 764 5.42 32.02 10.16
C GLN A 764 6.83 31.46 10.04
N LYS A 765 7.54 31.73 8.94
CA LYS A 765 8.84 31.12 8.67
C LYS A 765 9.94 31.69 9.55
N THR A 766 9.93 32.98 9.90
CA THR A 766 10.96 33.54 10.79
C THR A 766 10.91 32.92 12.19
N LYS A 767 9.73 32.48 12.66
CA LYS A 767 9.62 31.78 13.93
C LYS A 767 10.45 30.48 13.96
N ASP A 768 10.44 29.74 12.86
CA ASP A 768 11.12 28.44 12.76
C ASP A 768 12.65 28.55 12.66
N TYR A 769 13.17 29.69 12.16
CA TYR A 769 14.61 29.91 11.96
C TYR A 769 15.22 30.88 12.98
N CYS A 770 14.48 31.89 13.40
CA CYS A 770 14.96 32.95 14.30
C CYS A 770 14.42 32.83 15.73
N GLY A 771 13.43 31.96 15.97
CA GLY A 771 12.85 31.73 17.30
C GLY A 771 11.70 32.66 17.68
N TYR A 772 11.39 33.66 16.87
CA TYR A 772 10.27 34.59 17.06
C TYR A 772 9.71 35.07 15.70
N SER A 773 8.45 35.50 15.69
CA SER A 773 7.74 35.95 14.49
C SER A 773 7.98 37.43 14.22
N PHE A 774 8.40 37.79 13.00
CA PHE A 774 8.53 39.17 12.56
C PHE A 774 8.44 39.25 11.03
N ASP A 775 8.15 40.44 10.51
CA ASP A 775 8.07 40.64 9.06
C ASP A 775 9.41 41.12 8.50
N PHE A 776 10.12 40.22 7.81
CA PHE A 776 11.43 40.52 7.23
C PHE A 776 11.38 41.58 6.12
N THR A 777 10.19 41.96 5.59
CA THR A 777 10.10 43.01 4.56
C THR A 777 10.28 44.42 5.13
N ILE A 778 10.16 44.59 6.45
CA ILE A 778 10.28 45.88 7.12
C ILE A 778 11.77 46.24 7.27
N PRO A 779 12.20 47.46 6.85
CA PRO A 779 13.57 47.91 7.08
C PRO A 779 13.87 48.03 8.58
N GLY A 780 15.03 47.54 9.02
CA GLY A 780 15.46 47.56 10.43
C GLY A 780 15.30 46.22 11.15
N THR A 781 14.60 45.25 10.56
CA THR A 781 14.49 43.89 11.11
C THR A 781 15.76 43.06 10.95
N GLU A 782 16.83 43.61 10.38
CA GLU A 782 18.16 43.02 10.39
C GLU A 782 18.74 42.94 11.81
N GLU A 783 18.37 43.90 12.65
CA GLU A 783 18.74 43.94 14.06
C GLU A 783 17.85 42.97 14.86
N GLN A 784 18.48 42.16 15.72
CA GLN A 784 17.77 41.16 16.51
C GLN A 784 17.00 41.80 17.66
N ASP A 785 15.69 41.58 17.72
CA ASP A 785 14.88 42.00 18.87
C ASP A 785 15.12 41.06 20.07
N ARG A 786 15.94 41.54 21.01
CA ARG A 786 16.31 40.78 22.22
C ARG A 786 15.14 40.62 23.19
N GLU A 787 14.18 41.54 23.23
CA GLU A 787 13.02 41.47 24.12
C GLU A 787 12.01 40.45 23.59
N ALA A 788 11.65 40.54 22.31
CA ALA A 788 10.73 39.60 21.68
C ALA A 788 11.27 38.15 21.70
N LEU A 789 12.58 37.97 21.47
CA LEU A 789 13.21 36.65 21.57
C LEU A 789 13.16 36.10 22.99
N ALA A 790 13.43 36.92 24.01
CA ALA A 790 13.40 36.50 25.41
C ALA A 790 11.97 36.12 25.86
N GLU A 791 10.96 36.85 25.44
CA GLU A 791 9.55 36.56 25.71
C GLU A 791 9.09 35.22 25.09
N GLU A 792 9.44 34.95 23.84
CA GLU A 792 9.10 33.69 23.19
C GLU A 792 9.91 32.51 23.77
N GLN A 793 11.19 32.71 24.08
CA GLN A 793 12.00 31.69 24.76
C GLN A 793 11.49 31.37 26.17
N ALA A 794 10.82 32.31 26.85
CA ALA A 794 10.18 32.06 28.15
C ALA A 794 8.96 31.13 28.03
N LYS A 795 8.28 31.12 26.88
CA LYS A 795 7.10 30.25 26.60
C LYS A 795 7.49 28.84 26.14
N VAL A 796 8.74 28.65 25.70
CA VAL A 796 9.22 27.40 25.09
C VAL A 796 10.17 26.63 26.02
N ASN A 797 10.01 25.30 26.06
CA ASN A 797 10.91 24.40 26.80
C ASN A 797 12.37 24.59 26.39
N ARG A 798 13.30 24.48 27.34
CA ARG A 798 14.74 24.72 27.13
C ARG A 798 15.31 23.95 25.93
N ASP A 799 14.88 22.71 25.71
CA ASP A 799 15.39 21.83 24.64
C ASP A 799 14.93 22.24 23.23
N LYS A 800 13.93 23.11 23.11
CA LYS A 800 13.39 23.60 21.82
C LYS A 800 13.74 25.06 21.52
N ARG A 801 14.60 25.69 22.34
CA ARG A 801 15.00 27.08 22.14
C ARG A 801 15.96 27.20 20.98
N ILE A 802 15.61 28.06 20.03
CA ILE A 802 16.51 28.46 18.95
C ILE A 802 17.44 29.54 19.49
N THR A 803 18.74 29.32 19.36
CA THR A 803 19.78 30.27 19.76
C THR A 803 20.58 30.64 18.51
N ILE A 804 20.38 31.85 18.01
CA ILE A 804 21.09 32.39 16.84
C ILE A 804 21.87 33.63 17.24
N SER A 805 23.06 33.83 16.67
CA SER A 805 23.83 35.06 16.87
C SER A 805 23.22 36.23 16.09
N GLU A 806 23.56 37.46 16.46
CA GLU A 806 23.12 38.67 15.76
C GLU A 806 23.57 38.68 14.28
N GLU A 807 24.77 38.17 14.01
CA GLU A 807 25.30 38.05 12.65
C GLU A 807 24.53 37.00 11.83
N GLN A 808 24.20 35.85 12.44
CA GLN A 808 23.36 34.83 11.81
C GLN A 808 21.95 35.35 11.57
N HIS A 809 21.37 36.10 12.50
CA HIS A 809 20.07 36.74 12.33
C HIS A 809 20.04 37.64 11.09
N MET A 810 21.03 38.53 10.97
CA MET A 810 21.14 39.43 9.82
C MET A 810 21.28 38.68 8.50
N GLN A 811 22.11 37.62 8.46
CA GLN A 811 22.28 36.78 7.27
C GLN A 811 20.97 36.08 6.88
N GLU A 812 20.23 35.57 7.87
CA GLU A 812 18.95 34.91 7.67
C GLU A 812 17.90 35.86 7.09
N VAL A 813 17.80 37.08 7.62
CA VAL A 813 16.90 38.12 7.10
C VAL A 813 17.25 38.51 5.67
N GLN A 814 18.54 38.71 5.36
CA GLN A 814 18.99 39.02 4.00
C GLN A 814 18.64 37.89 3.02
N HIS A 815 18.84 36.65 3.45
CA HIS A 815 18.54 35.49 2.62
C HIS A 815 17.03 35.34 2.39
N PHE A 816 16.18 35.56 3.41
CA PHE A 816 14.72 35.59 3.23
C PHE A 816 14.27 36.64 2.21
N ARG A 817 14.86 37.84 2.26
CA ARG A 817 14.57 38.90 1.27
C ARG A 817 15.00 38.49 -0.14
N GLN A 818 16.17 37.87 -0.29
CA GLN A 818 16.67 37.40 -1.59
C GLN A 818 15.74 36.35 -2.23
N ILE A 819 15.38 35.30 -1.49
CA ILE A 819 14.57 34.18 -2.03
C ILE A 819 13.10 34.55 -2.27
N SER A 820 12.57 35.54 -1.53
CA SER A 820 11.16 35.95 -1.63
C SER A 820 10.94 37.10 -2.61
N GLN A 821 12.00 37.75 -3.10
CA GLN A 821 11.91 38.96 -3.93
C GLN A 821 11.01 38.77 -5.16
N SER A 822 11.21 37.68 -5.92
CA SER A 822 10.41 37.39 -7.13
C SER A 822 8.93 37.18 -6.80
N TYR A 823 8.62 36.46 -5.72
CA TYR A 823 7.24 36.29 -5.26
C TYR A 823 6.62 37.61 -4.81
N HIS A 824 7.38 38.41 -4.05
CA HIS A 824 6.95 39.72 -3.56
C HIS A 824 6.64 40.70 -4.70
N ASP A 825 7.44 40.68 -5.77
CA ASP A 825 7.20 41.50 -6.96
C ASP A 825 5.92 41.06 -7.71
N LEU A 826 5.66 39.76 -7.82
CA LEU A 826 4.42 39.24 -8.39
C LEU A 826 3.19 39.55 -7.49
N GLU A 827 3.35 39.52 -6.17
CA GLU A 827 2.32 39.94 -5.21
C GLU A 827 1.99 41.43 -5.36
N LYS A 828 2.99 42.30 -5.48
CA LYS A 828 2.81 43.73 -5.77
C LYS A 828 2.08 43.94 -7.10
N LEU A 829 2.45 43.19 -8.13
CA LEU A 829 1.80 43.23 -9.44
C LEU A 829 0.30 42.90 -9.32
N CYS A 830 -0.05 41.81 -8.64
CA CYS A 830 -1.45 41.42 -8.42
C CYS A 830 -2.21 42.48 -7.60
N THR A 831 -1.61 42.95 -6.49
CA THR A 831 -2.19 43.97 -5.61
C THR A 831 -2.45 45.28 -6.34
N LEU A 832 -1.52 45.70 -7.21
CA LEU A 832 -1.67 46.92 -8.01
C LEU A 832 -2.85 46.83 -8.99
N ILE A 833 -3.04 45.67 -9.63
CA ILE A 833 -4.19 45.41 -10.51
C ILE A 833 -5.51 45.48 -9.73
N GLU A 834 -5.54 44.95 -8.50
CA GLU A 834 -6.70 45.06 -7.63
C GLU A 834 -7.00 46.54 -7.26
N LEU A 835 -5.96 47.32 -6.93
CA LEU A 835 -6.11 48.74 -6.61
C LEU A 835 -6.65 49.54 -7.80
N PHE A 836 -6.27 49.22 -9.04
CA PHE A 836 -6.87 49.85 -10.22
C PHE A 836 -8.38 49.54 -10.36
N SER A 837 -8.80 48.33 -10.01
CA SER A 837 -10.23 47.98 -9.97
C SER A 837 -10.98 48.77 -8.89
N LYS A 838 -10.42 48.88 -7.68
CA LYS A 838 -10.98 49.70 -6.59
C LYS A 838 -11.03 51.18 -6.98
N TRP A 839 -9.97 51.70 -7.59
CA TRP A 839 -9.93 53.05 -8.15
C TRP A 839 -11.09 53.28 -9.11
N ARG A 840 -11.28 52.38 -10.08
CA ARG A 840 -12.33 52.54 -11.09
C ARG A 840 -13.74 52.55 -10.48
N ALA A 841 -13.97 51.74 -9.45
CA ALA A 841 -15.24 51.73 -8.72
C ALA A 841 -15.49 53.05 -7.96
N GLU A 842 -14.47 53.60 -7.31
CA GLU A 842 -14.56 54.89 -6.62
C GLU A 842 -14.66 56.07 -7.60
N GLU A 843 -13.94 56.03 -8.71
CA GLU A 843 -14.02 57.00 -9.80
C GLU A 843 -15.46 57.08 -10.37
N ASP A 844 -16.09 55.93 -10.65
CA ASP A 844 -17.48 55.87 -11.10
C ASP A 844 -18.45 56.48 -10.07
N LYS A 845 -18.23 56.24 -8.76
CA LYS A 845 -19.04 56.86 -7.68
C LYS A 845 -18.88 58.38 -7.69
N LEU A 846 -17.65 58.89 -7.81
CA LEU A 846 -17.38 60.33 -7.83
C LEU A 846 -17.98 61.03 -9.05
N ILE A 847 -17.94 60.38 -10.23
CA ILE A 847 -18.56 60.90 -11.45
C ILE A 847 -20.07 61.01 -11.27
N GLN A 848 -20.73 59.99 -10.69
CA GLN A 848 -22.16 60.00 -10.40
C GLN A 848 -22.55 61.05 -9.36
N MET A 849 -21.73 61.23 -8.31
CA MET A 849 -21.97 62.23 -7.27
C MET A 849 -21.81 63.67 -7.79
N LYS A 850 -20.80 63.93 -8.64
CA LYS A 850 -20.66 65.23 -9.32
C LYS A 850 -21.82 65.51 -10.27
N ALA A 851 -22.36 64.50 -10.96
CA ALA A 851 -23.53 64.64 -11.83
C ALA A 851 -24.84 64.95 -11.05
N THR A 852 -24.90 64.62 -9.77
CA THR A 852 -26.06 64.83 -8.88
C THR A 852 -25.89 66.01 -7.91
N ASN A 853 -24.85 66.84 -8.09
CA ASN A 853 -24.51 68.00 -7.24
C ASN A 853 -24.30 67.69 -5.73
N ALA A 854 -24.00 66.44 -5.38
CA ALA A 854 -23.63 66.07 -4.01
C ALA A 854 -22.16 66.43 -3.71
N LYS A 855 -21.83 66.88 -2.48
CA LYS A 855 -20.43 67.12 -2.06
C LYS A 855 -19.68 65.78 -1.92
N PRO A 856 -18.69 65.47 -2.77
CA PRO A 856 -17.95 64.21 -2.68
C PRO A 856 -16.83 64.29 -1.64
N SER A 857 -16.62 63.21 -0.89
CA SER A 857 -15.40 63.02 -0.08
C SER A 857 -14.26 62.57 -0.99
N THR A 858 -13.16 63.33 -1.02
CA THR A 858 -11.97 63.01 -1.84
C THR A 858 -10.91 62.21 -1.08
N LYS A 859 -11.18 61.81 0.17
CA LYS A 859 -10.21 61.13 1.04
C LYS A 859 -9.79 59.78 0.47
N ASN A 860 -10.76 58.92 0.15
CA ASN A 860 -10.50 57.56 -0.35
C ASN A 860 -9.71 57.55 -1.66
N VAL A 861 -9.97 58.51 -2.54
CA VAL A 861 -9.26 58.61 -3.84
C VAL A 861 -7.83 59.11 -3.65
N ARG A 862 -7.55 59.98 -2.67
CA ARG A 862 -6.18 60.34 -2.31
C ARG A 862 -5.40 59.15 -1.75
N GLU A 863 -6.00 58.43 -0.80
CA GLU A 863 -5.39 57.24 -0.19
C GLU A 863 -5.14 56.13 -1.23
N LEU A 864 -6.10 55.88 -2.13
CA LEU A 864 -5.93 54.92 -3.23
C LEU A 864 -4.84 55.35 -4.21
N PHE A 865 -4.77 56.65 -4.56
CA PHE A 865 -3.72 57.15 -5.43
C PHE A 865 -2.33 57.03 -4.79
N GLU A 866 -2.19 57.42 -3.53
CA GLU A 866 -0.93 57.29 -2.78
C GLU A 866 -0.47 55.83 -2.70
N ALA A 867 -1.40 54.89 -2.44
CA ALA A 867 -1.09 53.46 -2.45
C ALA A 867 -0.66 52.95 -3.84
N ILE A 868 -1.35 53.38 -4.91
CA ILE A 868 -1.00 53.05 -6.30
C ILE A 868 0.37 53.63 -6.66
N ASP A 869 0.66 54.86 -6.26
CA ASP A 869 1.92 55.58 -6.53
C ASP A 869 3.11 54.87 -5.88
N MET A 870 3.02 54.60 -4.57
CA MET A 870 4.08 53.89 -3.84
C MET A 870 4.34 52.50 -4.40
N LEU A 871 3.29 51.72 -4.71
CA LEU A 871 3.44 50.38 -5.26
C LEU A 871 3.97 50.39 -6.69
N THR A 872 3.56 51.36 -7.52
CA THR A 872 4.07 51.50 -8.89
C THR A 872 5.54 51.88 -8.90
N GLU A 873 5.95 52.84 -8.06
CA GLU A 873 7.36 53.22 -7.91
C GLU A 873 8.19 52.04 -7.38
N SER A 874 7.70 51.33 -6.34
CA SER A 874 8.36 50.15 -5.77
C SER A 874 8.51 49.04 -6.80
N LEU A 875 7.43 48.67 -7.50
CA LEU A 875 7.45 47.65 -8.55
C LEU A 875 8.44 48.04 -9.65
N LEU A 876 8.38 49.25 -10.21
CA LEU A 876 9.27 49.66 -11.29
C LEU A 876 10.73 49.85 -10.86
N SER A 877 11.01 49.96 -9.55
CA SER A 877 12.36 50.06 -9.00
C SER A 877 12.98 48.68 -8.71
N GLY A 878 12.15 47.70 -8.32
CA GLY A 878 12.59 46.39 -7.84
C GLY A 878 12.32 45.21 -8.78
N LEU A 879 11.43 45.35 -9.79
CA LEU A 879 10.95 44.24 -10.62
C LEU A 879 12.12 43.44 -11.20
N LEU A 880 12.30 42.22 -10.67
CA LEU A 880 13.14 41.15 -11.21
C LEU A 880 14.62 41.56 -11.35
N GLN A 881 15.25 42.03 -10.27
CA GLN A 881 16.70 42.22 -10.22
C GLN A 881 17.50 40.95 -9.83
N VAL A 882 16.87 39.84 -9.42
CA VAL A 882 17.58 38.66 -8.91
C VAL A 882 16.86 37.36 -9.29
N SER A 883 17.57 36.44 -9.94
CA SER A 883 17.10 35.05 -10.13
C SER A 883 16.95 34.33 -8.80
N SER A 884 16.01 33.40 -8.70
CA SER A 884 15.72 32.66 -7.46
C SER A 884 16.86 31.76 -6.95
N ASP A 885 17.91 31.56 -7.76
CA ASP A 885 19.14 30.83 -7.40
C ASP A 885 20.30 31.74 -6.96
N GLY A 886 20.02 33.02 -6.63
CA GLY A 886 20.93 33.83 -5.82
C GLY A 886 22.26 34.22 -6.49
N GLY A 887 22.26 34.63 -7.76
CA GLY A 887 23.52 35.09 -8.36
C GLY A 887 23.50 36.03 -9.55
N ILE A 888 22.41 36.16 -10.33
CA ILE A 888 22.51 36.90 -11.60
C ILE A 888 21.32 37.86 -11.78
N PRO A 889 21.56 39.16 -12.00
CA PRO A 889 20.53 40.09 -12.43
C PRO A 889 19.97 39.72 -13.80
N PHE A 890 18.64 39.79 -13.97
CA PHE A 890 17.94 39.49 -15.23
C PHE A 890 18.46 40.28 -16.45
N ASN A 891 19.20 41.37 -16.23
CA ASN A 891 19.81 42.19 -17.28
C ASN A 891 21.19 41.67 -17.78
N GLU A 892 21.78 40.61 -17.18
CA GLU A 892 23.18 40.19 -17.42
C GLU A 892 23.36 38.71 -17.86
N ILE A 893 22.29 38.01 -18.22
CA ILE A 893 22.35 36.56 -18.54
C ILE A 893 23.08 36.23 -19.85
N ASP A 894 23.20 37.19 -20.79
CA ASP A 894 24.03 37.01 -22.01
C ASP A 894 25.51 36.71 -21.69
N SER A 895 25.94 36.85 -20.43
CA SER A 895 27.31 36.62 -19.97
C SER A 895 27.55 35.29 -19.22
N VAL A 896 26.52 34.44 -19.02
CA VAL A 896 26.63 33.24 -18.17
C VAL A 896 26.89 31.99 -19.00
N GLN A 897 28.13 31.48 -18.95
CA GLN A 897 28.45 30.11 -19.37
C GLN A 897 28.10 29.16 -18.22
N ALA A 898 26.92 28.54 -18.27
CA ALA A 898 26.59 27.44 -17.37
C ALA A 898 27.37 26.18 -17.77
N GLU A 899 28.01 25.51 -16.80
CA GLU A 899 28.79 24.28 -17.04
C GLU A 899 27.89 23.07 -17.39
N ASP A 900 26.59 23.11 -17.03
CA ASP A 900 25.60 22.05 -17.28
C ASP A 900 24.50 22.51 -18.27
N PRO A 901 24.35 21.83 -19.43
CA PRO A 901 23.31 22.11 -20.42
C PRO A 901 21.87 22.03 -19.90
N ALA A 902 21.59 21.15 -18.91
CA ALA A 902 20.23 20.98 -18.39
C ALA A 902 19.80 22.16 -17.51
N HIS A 903 20.69 22.63 -16.65
CA HIS A 903 20.47 23.80 -15.81
C HIS A 903 20.32 25.08 -16.65
N ALA A 904 21.13 25.22 -17.70
CA ALA A 904 21.02 26.33 -18.66
C ALA A 904 19.64 26.38 -19.35
N ALA A 905 19.08 25.23 -19.70
CA ALA A 905 17.77 25.14 -20.36
C ALA A 905 16.62 25.53 -19.42
N VAL A 906 16.68 25.16 -18.13
CA VAL A 906 15.69 25.56 -17.11
C VAL A 906 15.72 27.07 -16.91
N MET A 907 16.91 27.64 -16.72
CA MET A 907 17.10 29.10 -16.55
C MET A 907 16.62 29.89 -17.77
N ALA A 908 16.91 29.39 -18.98
CA ALA A 908 16.42 30.02 -20.22
C ALA A 908 14.89 29.98 -20.33
N ARG A 909 14.25 28.89 -19.88
CA ARG A 909 12.79 28.76 -19.87
C ARG A 909 12.16 29.72 -18.86
N GLU A 910 12.67 29.78 -17.64
CA GLU A 910 12.18 30.71 -16.61
C GLU A 910 12.29 32.16 -17.08
N HIS A 911 13.42 32.52 -17.71
CA HIS A 911 13.62 33.83 -18.29
C HIS A 911 12.57 34.16 -19.37
N LEU A 912 12.27 33.21 -20.26
CA LEU A 912 11.25 33.41 -21.30
C LEU A 912 9.86 33.62 -20.70
N GLU A 913 9.51 32.85 -19.66
CA GLU A 913 8.24 32.94 -18.95
C GLU A 913 8.09 34.31 -18.24
N PHE A 914 9.11 34.76 -17.49
CA PHE A 914 9.10 36.08 -16.86
C PHE A 914 9.12 37.24 -17.87
N SER A 915 9.89 37.11 -18.95
CA SER A 915 9.86 38.08 -20.06
C SER A 915 8.42 38.21 -20.61
N THR A 916 7.75 37.07 -20.86
CA THR A 916 6.37 37.07 -21.35
C THR A 916 5.42 37.80 -20.40
N LEU A 917 5.55 37.59 -19.08
CA LEU A 917 4.77 38.34 -18.08
C LEU A 917 5.03 39.85 -18.13
N ILE A 918 6.30 40.26 -18.22
CA ILE A 918 6.67 41.68 -18.30
C ILE A 918 6.00 42.33 -19.52
N HIS A 919 6.11 41.71 -20.68
CA HIS A 919 5.55 42.21 -21.93
C HIS A 919 4.01 42.24 -21.93
N ALA A 920 3.38 41.28 -21.25
CA ALA A 920 1.93 41.19 -21.17
C ALA A 920 1.30 42.25 -20.24
N TYR A 921 1.91 42.54 -19.08
CA TYR A 921 1.29 43.33 -18.00
C TYR A 921 1.90 44.73 -17.81
N ILE A 922 3.22 44.90 -17.89
CA ILE A 922 3.88 46.16 -17.48
C ILE A 922 3.49 47.36 -18.34
N PRO A 923 3.44 47.27 -19.69
CA PRO A 923 3.02 48.41 -20.50
C PRO A 923 1.58 48.85 -20.20
N GLU A 924 0.68 47.91 -19.91
CA GLU A 924 -0.70 48.22 -19.57
C GLU A 924 -0.80 48.94 -18.21
N ILE A 925 -0.02 48.51 -17.22
CA ILE A 925 0.03 49.09 -15.87
C ILE A 925 0.53 50.53 -15.91
N VAL A 926 1.62 50.81 -16.63
CA VAL A 926 2.19 52.16 -16.76
C VAL A 926 1.18 53.11 -17.41
N LEU A 927 0.47 52.68 -18.45
CA LEU A 927 -0.54 53.50 -19.11
C LEU A 927 -1.77 53.72 -18.23
N ALA A 928 -2.14 52.71 -17.43
CA ALA A 928 -3.21 52.84 -16.46
C ALA A 928 -2.86 53.80 -15.33
N TYR A 929 -1.63 53.74 -14.84
CA TYR A 929 -1.10 54.68 -13.87
C TYR A 929 -1.18 56.13 -14.37
N ILE A 930 -0.77 56.40 -15.63
CA ILE A 930 -0.90 57.74 -16.25
C ILE A 930 -2.37 58.19 -16.28
N SER A 931 -3.28 57.27 -16.61
CA SER A 931 -4.73 57.56 -16.64
C SER A 931 -5.28 57.89 -15.26
N VAL A 932 -4.86 57.14 -14.24
CA VAL A 932 -5.25 57.32 -12.83
C VAL A 932 -4.68 58.61 -12.28
N ALA A 933 -3.41 58.94 -12.55
CA ALA A 933 -2.79 60.19 -12.12
C ALA A 933 -3.49 61.42 -12.71
N GLN A 934 -3.84 61.40 -14.01
CA GLN A 934 -4.62 62.48 -14.62
C GLN A 934 -6.02 62.58 -14.02
N ALA A 935 -6.74 61.47 -13.86
CA ALA A 935 -8.06 61.47 -13.25
C ALA A 935 -8.02 61.97 -11.80
N CYS A 936 -7.01 61.55 -11.02
CA CYS A 936 -6.77 62.00 -9.64
C CYS A 936 -6.59 63.52 -9.58
N SER A 937 -5.88 64.09 -10.56
CA SER A 937 -5.65 65.54 -10.62
C SER A 937 -6.92 66.37 -10.78
N PHE A 938 -7.97 65.80 -11.38
CA PHE A 938 -9.29 66.41 -11.50
C PHE A 938 -10.16 66.28 -10.24
N PHE A 939 -9.98 65.20 -9.46
CA PHE A 939 -10.81 64.96 -8.26
C PHE A 939 -10.17 65.45 -6.96
N ALA A 940 -8.84 65.40 -6.82
CA ALA A 940 -8.13 65.58 -5.56
C ALA A 940 -7.22 66.82 -5.52
N THR A 941 -6.11 66.82 -6.27
CA THR A 941 -5.08 67.87 -6.26
C THR A 941 -4.37 67.97 -7.62
N ARG A 942 -4.21 69.18 -8.15
CA ARG A 942 -3.56 69.44 -9.45
C ARG A 942 -2.11 68.94 -9.55
N GLU A 943 -1.43 68.84 -8.41
CA GLU A 943 -0.03 68.39 -8.31
C GLU A 943 0.16 66.91 -8.71
N THR A 944 -0.88 66.07 -8.59
CA THR A 944 -0.81 64.64 -8.98
C THR A 944 -0.65 64.43 -10.49
N ALA A 945 -0.96 65.41 -11.33
CA ALA A 945 -0.68 65.31 -12.76
C ALA A 945 0.82 65.42 -13.08
N VAL A 946 1.63 66.00 -12.18
CA VAL A 946 3.10 66.02 -12.32
C VAL A 946 3.66 64.60 -12.27
N LYS A 947 3.11 63.75 -11.39
CA LYS A 947 3.44 62.32 -11.30
C LYS A 947 3.23 61.56 -12.61
N ALA A 948 2.20 61.91 -13.38
CA ALA A 948 1.99 61.34 -14.73
C ALA A 948 3.15 61.70 -15.68
N MET A 949 3.71 62.91 -15.57
CA MET A 949 4.85 63.36 -16.37
C MET A 949 6.19 62.84 -15.85
N GLU A 950 6.34 62.65 -14.53
CA GLU A 950 7.51 62.00 -13.91
C GLU A 950 7.74 60.60 -14.49
N MET A 951 6.69 59.89 -14.88
CA MET A 951 6.79 58.58 -15.55
C MET A 951 7.62 58.63 -16.84
N ALA A 952 7.64 59.75 -17.57
CA ALA A 952 8.52 59.93 -18.73
C ALA A 952 10.00 59.94 -18.33
N ASN A 953 10.33 60.53 -17.18
CA ASN A 953 11.69 60.50 -16.61
C ASN A 953 12.03 59.09 -16.15
N THR A 954 11.12 58.41 -15.46
CA THR A 954 11.30 57.02 -14.99
C THR A 954 11.61 56.05 -16.13
N ILE A 955 10.93 56.18 -17.28
CA ILE A 955 11.18 55.36 -18.48
C ILE A 955 12.49 55.76 -19.20
N ALA A 956 12.93 57.01 -19.02
CA ALA A 956 14.15 57.55 -19.60
C ALA A 956 15.42 57.28 -18.77
N GLU A 957 15.32 56.85 -17.51
CA GLU A 957 16.46 56.53 -16.63
C GLU A 957 17.33 55.38 -17.21
N GLU A 958 18.66 55.52 -17.12
CA GLU A 958 19.61 54.50 -17.62
C GLU A 958 19.50 53.17 -16.86
N ASN A 959 19.28 53.24 -15.55
CA ASN A 959 19.08 52.09 -14.68
C ASN A 959 17.82 51.27 -15.04
N ARG A 960 16.88 51.86 -15.81
CA ARG A 960 15.60 51.23 -16.21
C ARG A 960 15.49 51.04 -17.73
N LYS A 961 16.62 50.78 -18.41
CA LYS A 961 16.67 50.51 -19.86
C LYS A 961 15.71 49.40 -20.29
N TRP A 962 15.50 48.38 -19.44
CA TRP A 962 14.59 47.27 -19.70
C TRP A 962 13.16 47.74 -20.01
N LEU A 963 12.63 48.72 -19.28
CA LEU A 963 11.27 49.25 -19.47
C LEU A 963 11.09 49.88 -20.86
N ARG A 964 12.11 50.60 -21.33
CA ARG A 964 12.13 51.19 -22.68
C ARG A 964 12.17 50.12 -23.76
N THR A 965 12.94 49.05 -23.54
CA THR A 965 13.01 47.90 -24.45
C THR A 965 11.66 47.20 -24.55
N VAL A 966 10.93 47.05 -23.44
CA VAL A 966 9.58 46.45 -23.40
C VAL A 966 8.60 47.25 -24.27
N PHE A 967 8.46 48.56 -24.03
CA PHE A 967 7.58 49.42 -24.83
C PHE A 967 7.95 49.48 -26.32
N LYS A 968 9.23 49.33 -26.66
CA LYS A 968 9.72 49.30 -28.04
C LYS A 968 9.40 47.95 -28.71
N ARG A 969 9.63 46.83 -28.02
CA ARG A 969 9.36 45.47 -28.53
C ARG A 969 7.87 45.27 -28.79
N ASP A 970 7.03 45.77 -27.89
CA ASP A 970 5.57 45.59 -27.98
C ASP A 970 4.90 46.65 -28.89
N GLY A 971 5.67 47.56 -29.48
CA GLY A 971 5.16 48.61 -30.37
C GLY A 971 4.31 49.68 -29.69
N ARG A 972 4.32 49.75 -28.35
CA ARG A 972 3.45 50.63 -27.53
C ARG A 972 4.06 51.99 -27.19
N MET A 973 5.27 52.28 -27.67
CA MET A 973 5.91 53.58 -27.43
C MET A 973 5.08 54.75 -27.97
N LYS A 974 4.41 54.58 -29.12
CA LYS A 974 3.52 55.61 -29.69
C LYS A 974 2.35 55.91 -28.75
N GLU A 975 1.74 54.87 -28.20
CA GLU A 975 0.61 54.96 -27.26
C GLU A 975 1.00 55.71 -25.98
N LEU A 976 2.17 55.41 -25.42
CA LEU A 976 2.72 56.10 -24.26
C LEU A 976 2.91 57.60 -24.51
N VAL A 977 3.56 57.96 -25.62
CA VAL A 977 3.83 59.37 -25.96
C VAL A 977 2.54 60.13 -26.21
N GLU A 978 1.55 59.51 -26.87
CA GLU A 978 0.22 60.11 -27.06
C GLU A 978 -0.51 60.35 -25.73
N MET A 979 -0.45 59.40 -24.79
CA MET A 979 -1.06 59.55 -23.47
C MET A 979 -0.39 60.64 -22.63
N LEU A 980 0.94 60.75 -22.65
CA LEU A 980 1.68 61.83 -22.00
C LEU A 980 1.36 63.20 -22.62
N ALA A 981 1.28 63.28 -23.95
CA ALA A 981 0.88 64.50 -24.64
C ALA A 981 -0.54 64.93 -24.25
N ARG A 982 -1.48 63.98 -24.17
CA ARG A 982 -2.86 64.25 -23.71
C ARG A 982 -2.94 64.61 -22.23
N ALA A 983 -2.11 64.00 -21.39
CA ALA A 983 -2.00 64.37 -19.98
C ALA A 983 -1.51 65.81 -19.80
N SER A 984 -0.49 66.22 -20.56
CA SER A 984 -0.01 67.61 -20.55
C SER A 984 -1.05 68.61 -21.04
N LEU A 985 -1.86 68.26 -22.05
CA LEU A 985 -3.02 69.05 -22.47
C LEU A 985 -4.10 69.12 -21.37
N GLY A 986 -4.36 68.01 -20.67
CA GLY A 986 -5.26 67.95 -19.52
C GLY A 986 -4.83 68.88 -18.39
N MET A 987 -3.52 68.97 -18.10
CA MET A 987 -2.96 69.89 -17.10
C MET A 987 -3.19 71.36 -17.44
N VAL A 988 -3.13 71.72 -18.73
CA VAL A 988 -3.42 73.08 -19.22
C VAL A 988 -4.91 73.39 -19.03
N ARG A 989 -5.82 72.49 -19.43
CA ARG A 989 -7.28 72.69 -19.28
C ARG A 989 -7.73 72.76 -17.82
N LEU A 990 -7.11 71.96 -16.93
CA LEU A 990 -7.35 72.06 -15.48
C LEU A 990 -7.01 73.45 -14.93
N SER A 991 -6.02 74.14 -15.51
CA SER A 991 -5.65 75.50 -15.13
C SER A 991 -6.67 76.56 -15.58
N GLU A 992 -7.42 76.29 -16.64
CA GLU A 992 -8.46 77.18 -17.20
C GLU A 992 -9.77 77.13 -16.40
N ILE A 993 -10.10 75.97 -15.81
CA ILE A 993 -11.38 75.73 -15.12
C ILE A 993 -11.38 76.21 -13.66
N GLU A 994 -10.23 76.23 -12.98
CA GLU A 994 -10.08 76.76 -11.60
C GLU A 994 -9.08 77.94 -11.51
N PRO A 995 -9.39 79.13 -12.06
CA PRO A 995 -8.44 80.25 -12.11
C PRO A 995 -8.12 80.92 -10.74
N GLY A 996 -8.74 80.48 -9.63
CA GLY A 996 -8.75 81.21 -8.35
C GLY A 996 -7.97 80.64 -7.15
N LYS A 997 -7.35 79.44 -7.24
CA LYS A 997 -6.65 78.81 -6.10
C LYS A 997 -5.12 79.02 -6.08
N ALA A 998 -4.57 79.88 -6.93
CA ALA A 998 -3.13 79.98 -7.19
C ALA A 998 -2.32 80.92 -6.25
N ALA A 999 -2.77 81.17 -5.02
CA ALA A 999 -2.10 82.12 -4.10
C ALA A 999 -1.59 81.51 -2.78
N GLY A 1000 -1.25 80.21 -2.77
CA GLY A 1000 -0.53 79.55 -1.67
C GLY A 1000 0.89 79.17 -2.07
N VAL A 1001 1.86 79.35 -1.17
CA VAL A 1001 3.31 79.10 -1.36
C VAL A 1001 3.59 77.81 -2.14
N LYS A 1002 4.11 77.96 -3.36
CA LYS A 1002 4.42 76.86 -4.30
C LYS A 1002 5.61 76.06 -3.78
N ARG A 1003 5.39 74.82 -3.30
CA ARG A 1003 6.48 73.89 -2.95
C ARG A 1003 7.16 73.39 -4.23
N ARG A 1004 8.50 73.41 -4.26
CA ARG A 1004 9.28 72.70 -5.29
C ARG A 1004 9.17 71.20 -5.02
N GLY A 1005 9.05 70.38 -6.08
CA GLY A 1005 9.13 68.92 -5.96
C GLY A 1005 10.47 68.47 -5.37
N SER A 1006 10.56 67.22 -4.90
CA SER A 1006 11.76 66.64 -4.27
C SER A 1006 13.01 66.69 -5.16
N LYS A 1007 12.84 66.74 -6.49
CA LYS A 1007 13.90 66.89 -7.50
C LYS A 1007 13.98 68.30 -8.13
N GLY A 1008 13.30 69.30 -7.57
CA GLY A 1008 13.33 70.70 -8.03
C GLY A 1008 12.27 71.09 -9.07
N GLU A 1009 11.30 70.22 -9.33
CA GLU A 1009 10.27 70.35 -10.36
C GLU A 1009 9.23 71.46 -10.06
N THR A 1010 8.72 72.14 -11.10
CA THR A 1010 7.69 73.19 -10.95
C THR A 1010 6.61 73.10 -12.03
N VAL A 1011 5.34 73.31 -11.65
CA VAL A 1011 4.16 73.26 -12.55
C VAL A 1011 4.05 74.47 -13.50
N ARG A 1012 5.08 75.34 -13.54
CA ARG A 1012 5.01 76.66 -14.20
C ARG A 1012 4.76 76.59 -15.71
N ILE A 1013 5.27 75.56 -16.40
CA ILE A 1013 5.13 75.43 -17.86
C ILE A 1013 3.69 75.15 -18.31
N TRP A 1014 2.80 74.74 -17.39
CA TRP A 1014 1.38 74.44 -17.67
C TRP A 1014 0.42 75.43 -17.01
N ASP A 1015 0.92 76.55 -16.46
CA ASP A 1015 0.10 77.65 -15.92
C ASP A 1015 -0.15 78.71 -17.02
N VAL A 1016 -1.34 78.73 -17.60
CA VAL A 1016 -1.72 79.70 -18.66
C VAL A 1016 -1.74 81.16 -18.17
N ASN A 1017 -1.73 81.38 -16.86
CA ASN A 1017 -1.76 82.70 -16.22
C ASN A 1017 -0.38 83.26 -15.80
N VAL A 1018 0.72 82.58 -16.13
CA VAL A 1018 2.08 83.08 -15.84
C VAL A 1018 2.62 83.82 -17.07
N ARG A 1019 2.81 85.14 -16.97
CA ARG A 1019 3.66 85.86 -17.94
C ARG A 1019 5.08 85.34 -17.78
N ASN A 1020 5.61 84.70 -18.81
CA ASN A 1020 7.01 84.24 -18.90
C ASN A 1020 7.99 85.37 -18.60
#